data_AF-A0A316R551-F1
#
_entry.id   AF-A0A316R551-F1
#
_cell.length_a   1.000
_cell.length_b   1.000
_cell.length_c   1.000
_cell.angle_alpha   90.00
_cell.angle_beta   90.00
_cell.angle_gamma   90.00
#
_symmetry.space_group_name_H-M   'P 1'
#
loop_
_entity.id
_entity.type
_entity.pdbx_description
1 polymer ?
#
loop_
_entity_poly.entity_id
_entity_poly.type
_entity_poly.pdbx_seq_one_letter_code
_entity_poly.pdbx_strand_id
1 'polypeptide(L)'
;MGSIKILTVGVLCSVAAVFAAGCSGEKKTPEEISVEAVPVGTMIVCKIRNPEAFSVSASESKYLEAFGGTDAKKDAARGYGMMLRLGGDRVSSRPMTVAVSKVGAKGLSFLYISEVGNRFQAPSFGADTTLADSEYEKTAVTTVTAPDGDFSYYVSSGVLVGSTDRLYLEQSVLQSASGATLSSDGSFAKAFSALPSGREAVVLVNLPAVSSYVEKSLGFREMGLPGRLSPWLSAELAVDTAMVTVEGMFCASDSTSSFARVLSAQKSGAMTLDSYFPASTQAYTYLGVSDWKKFFADNMQYLKASSHFHLYNNAVQKYNKLFGGDFVKFFTPWAGKGIAVVRVAGEPYYDARNSVFVGVSDAEAARNALEMLRDSSVVPPDKYGGYDIVPVGRRTVFSELVEKSMGPKGVGYGAVLGDVAVFSHDLSVLKTVIDDVNSGTTLASSQQYKQAKSSLATNTNMLAMVRGDLWSADMAAAASAKLKARDYSLSEVEKYMRSNFRMFSKLKYNFFQVSSTGGVPFLNSRFMWDDSVPREAVKAWSFKMDAAPAADPVAFPNHKTGRYDVLAFDVSGNMYLISDQGKLFWKKKLASAVSSPVIAADLYDNKKYQMVFSTADGRFHVIDRNGNYVTSADKVARAKKMKPSSPDARISSTNEISVLLSGKMQKVKTPHSPVSHAVYVGRTSAVVYSVSGGKIYGIGMNGQALPGYPVPGGGRFTAAEFSKNGQVCVVTASPEGSLSMYRMPGK
;
A
#
# COMPACT_ATOMS: atom_id res chain seq x y z
N MET A 1 -4.92 5.42 2.87
CA MET A 1 -4.00 6.20 1.98
C MET A 1 -3.22 5.44 0.90
N GLY A 2 -2.86 4.15 1.07
CA GLY A 2 -2.07 3.45 0.04
C GLY A 2 -2.83 3.19 -1.28
N SER A 3 -4.10 2.88 -1.17
CA SER A 3 -5.00 2.57 -2.30
C SER A 3 -5.23 3.74 -3.27
N ILE A 4 -4.93 4.95 -2.78
CA ILE A 4 -5.15 6.24 -3.42
C ILE A 4 -4.26 6.42 -4.65
N LYS A 5 -3.01 5.95 -4.56
CA LYS A 5 -1.95 6.29 -5.54
C LYS A 5 -1.90 5.30 -6.68
N ILE A 6 -2.12 4.00 -6.41
CA ILE A 6 -2.22 2.96 -7.44
C ILE A 6 -3.43 3.20 -8.35
N LEU A 7 -4.52 3.81 -7.86
CA LEU A 7 -5.73 4.09 -8.64
C LEU A 7 -5.81 5.48 -9.28
N THR A 8 -5.26 6.56 -8.71
CA THR A 8 -5.04 7.80 -9.49
C THR A 8 -4.17 7.49 -10.71
N VAL A 9 -3.23 6.57 -10.54
CA VAL A 9 -2.42 6.02 -11.62
C VAL A 9 -3.23 5.06 -12.46
N GLY A 10 -4.13 4.23 -11.92
CA GLY A 10 -5.10 3.50 -12.72
C GLY A 10 -5.93 4.41 -13.64
N VAL A 11 -6.31 5.62 -13.20
CA VAL A 11 -7.01 6.64 -14.02
C VAL A 11 -6.06 7.29 -15.04
N LEU A 12 -4.82 7.65 -14.67
CA LEU A 12 -3.79 8.13 -15.61
C LEU A 12 -3.30 7.02 -16.58
N CYS A 13 -3.36 5.77 -16.16
CA CYS A 13 -3.09 4.57 -16.94
C CYS A 13 -4.29 4.20 -17.78
N SER A 14 -5.51 4.63 -17.44
CA SER A 14 -6.67 4.51 -18.33
C SER A 14 -6.44 5.38 -19.57
N VAL A 15 -5.81 6.55 -19.40
CA VAL A 15 -5.33 7.41 -20.50
C VAL A 15 -4.19 6.73 -21.27
N ALA A 16 -3.22 6.12 -20.58
CA ALA A 16 -2.12 5.37 -21.22
C ALA A 16 -2.62 4.12 -21.97
N ALA A 17 -3.65 3.46 -21.45
CA ALA A 17 -4.20 2.21 -21.97
C ALA A 17 -5.14 2.38 -23.17
N VAL A 18 -5.51 3.62 -23.51
CA VAL A 18 -6.19 3.97 -24.78
C VAL A 18 -5.42 3.44 -25.99
N PHE A 19 -4.10 3.25 -25.88
CA PHE A 19 -3.24 3.08 -27.04
C PHE A 19 -2.75 1.67 -27.29
N ALA A 20 -3.11 0.64 -26.51
CA ALA A 20 -2.51 -0.70 -26.69
C ALA A 20 -2.98 -1.50 -27.95
N ALA A 21 -3.35 -0.84 -29.05
CA ALA A 21 -3.69 -1.48 -30.32
C ALA A 21 -3.36 -0.58 -31.55
N GLY A 22 -2.34 -0.95 -32.34
CA GLY A 22 -2.12 -0.44 -33.71
C GLY A 22 -0.66 -0.10 -34.06
N CYS A 23 -0.20 -0.53 -35.26
CA CYS A 23 1.20 -0.61 -35.72
C CYS A 23 1.77 0.60 -36.51
N SER A 24 3.04 0.92 -36.19
CA SER A 24 4.28 1.33 -36.92
C SER A 24 4.35 2.32 -38.11
N GLY A 25 5.11 3.41 -37.90
CA GLY A 25 5.55 4.43 -38.85
C GLY A 25 5.90 5.81 -38.24
N GLU A 26 7.15 6.01 -37.79
CA GLU A 26 7.64 7.31 -37.30
C GLU A 26 7.62 8.42 -38.37
N LYS A 27 6.93 9.55 -38.10
CA LYS A 27 7.24 10.88 -38.68
C LYS A 27 6.92 12.03 -37.71
N LYS A 28 7.69 13.12 -37.82
CA LYS A 28 7.57 14.36 -37.01
C LYS A 28 6.30 15.16 -37.34
N THR A 29 5.73 15.80 -36.32
CA THR A 29 4.49 16.58 -36.39
C THR A 29 4.65 18.06 -35.99
N PRO A 30 3.87 18.99 -36.60
CA PRO A 30 3.74 20.39 -36.16
C PRO A 30 2.77 20.57 -34.97
N GLU A 31 2.84 21.74 -34.31
CA GLU A 31 1.85 22.29 -33.34
C GLU A 31 0.62 22.84 -34.10
N GLU A 32 -0.64 22.82 -33.66
CA GLU A 32 -1.28 22.91 -32.34
C GLU A 32 -2.76 22.43 -32.48
N ILE A 33 -3.25 21.47 -31.67
CA ILE A 33 -4.66 21.00 -31.73
C ILE A 33 -5.51 21.67 -30.65
N SER A 34 -6.64 22.23 -31.07
CA SER A 34 -7.54 23.06 -30.26
C SER A 34 -8.08 22.35 -29.02
N VAL A 35 -7.67 22.83 -27.84
CA VAL A 35 -8.29 22.52 -26.53
C VAL A 35 -9.67 23.17 -26.38
N GLU A 36 -10.13 23.96 -27.34
CA GLU A 36 -11.42 24.66 -27.28
C GLU A 36 -12.60 23.67 -27.35
N ALA A 37 -12.40 22.52 -28.01
CA ALA A 37 -13.39 21.45 -28.06
C ALA A 37 -13.48 20.64 -26.74
N VAL A 38 -12.59 20.87 -25.77
CA VAL A 38 -12.56 20.12 -24.51
C VAL A 38 -13.52 20.76 -23.49
N PRO A 39 -14.51 20.02 -22.95
CA PRO A 39 -15.43 20.53 -21.94
C PRO A 39 -14.71 21.03 -20.67
N VAL A 40 -15.18 22.14 -20.07
CA VAL A 40 -14.55 22.78 -18.89
C VAL A 40 -14.55 21.86 -17.65
N GLY A 41 -15.49 20.91 -17.56
CA GLY A 41 -15.54 19.92 -16.48
C GLY A 41 -14.49 18.81 -16.58
N THR A 42 -13.56 18.88 -17.53
CA THR A 42 -12.65 17.78 -17.84
C THR A 42 -11.71 17.43 -16.69
N MET A 43 -11.62 16.14 -16.35
CA MET A 43 -10.76 15.68 -15.27
C MET A 43 -9.29 15.54 -15.70
N ILE A 44 -9.06 15.02 -16.90
CA ILE A 44 -7.71 14.82 -17.46
C ILE A 44 -7.73 15.22 -18.93
N VAL A 45 -6.74 16.00 -19.35
CA VAL A 45 -6.44 16.27 -20.76
C VAL A 45 -5.08 15.66 -21.07
N CYS A 46 -5.02 14.71 -21.99
CA CYS A 46 -3.79 14.10 -22.45
C CYS A 46 -3.49 14.55 -23.87
N LYS A 47 -2.32 15.13 -24.10
CA LYS A 47 -1.81 15.45 -25.43
C LYS A 47 -0.77 14.41 -25.79
N ILE A 48 -1.02 13.72 -26.88
CA ILE A 48 -0.21 12.61 -27.35
C ILE A 48 0.38 13.06 -28.67
N ARG A 49 1.69 13.29 -28.66
CA ARG A 49 2.43 13.84 -29.80
C ARG A 49 2.60 12.83 -30.92
N ASN A 50 2.75 11.56 -30.52
CA ASN A 50 2.87 10.42 -31.42
C ASN A 50 2.00 9.26 -30.91
N PRO A 51 0.72 9.17 -31.36
CA PRO A 51 -0.21 8.12 -30.92
C PRO A 51 0.29 6.70 -31.17
N GLU A 52 1.05 6.51 -32.23
CA GLU A 52 1.55 5.22 -32.64
C GLU A 52 2.72 4.74 -31.78
N ALA A 53 3.74 5.57 -31.55
CA ALA A 53 4.85 5.21 -30.66
C ALA A 53 4.35 4.93 -29.22
N PHE A 54 3.47 5.80 -28.74
CA PHE A 54 2.87 5.65 -27.42
C PHE A 54 2.00 4.38 -27.30
N SER A 55 1.36 3.96 -28.39
CA SER A 55 0.62 2.70 -28.51
C SER A 55 1.49 1.47 -28.27
N VAL A 56 2.66 1.43 -28.91
CA VAL A 56 3.61 0.33 -28.75
C VAL A 56 4.08 0.27 -27.30
N SER A 57 4.59 1.37 -26.74
CA SER A 57 5.07 1.41 -25.35
C SER A 57 3.99 1.06 -24.33
N ALA A 58 2.74 1.49 -24.56
CA ALA A 58 1.62 1.15 -23.69
C ALA A 58 1.26 -0.34 -23.74
N SER A 59 1.36 -0.97 -24.92
CA SER A 59 1.05 -2.39 -25.10
C SER A 59 2.07 -3.33 -24.46
N GLU A 60 3.34 -2.91 -24.41
CA GLU A 60 4.44 -3.69 -23.83
C GLU A 60 4.55 -3.53 -22.30
N SER A 61 3.83 -2.57 -21.72
CA SER A 61 3.92 -2.29 -20.29
C SER A 61 3.18 -3.33 -19.45
N LYS A 62 3.95 -4.11 -18.68
CA LYS A 62 3.41 -5.05 -17.68
C LYS A 62 2.64 -4.32 -16.58
N TYR A 63 3.03 -3.09 -16.27
CA TYR A 63 2.29 -2.27 -15.31
C TYR A 63 0.85 -2.01 -15.78
N LEU A 64 0.66 -1.67 -17.07
CA LEU A 64 -0.66 -1.42 -17.66
C LEU A 64 -1.49 -2.70 -17.84
N GLU A 65 -0.85 -3.88 -17.85
CA GLU A 65 -1.51 -5.17 -17.85
C GLU A 65 -2.38 -5.38 -16.59
N ALA A 66 -1.93 -4.88 -15.43
CA ALA A 66 -2.68 -4.97 -14.17
C ALA A 66 -4.08 -4.32 -14.24
N PHE A 67 -4.30 -3.43 -15.21
CA PHE A 67 -5.56 -2.72 -15.47
C PHE A 67 -6.27 -3.21 -16.75
N GLY A 68 -5.77 -4.31 -17.35
CA GLY A 68 -6.23 -4.96 -18.57
C GLY A 68 -7.74 -5.17 -18.66
N GLY A 69 -8.32 -5.68 -17.56
CA GLY A 69 -9.72 -6.06 -17.51
C GLY A 69 -10.72 -4.94 -17.18
N THR A 70 -10.29 -3.68 -17.08
CA THR A 70 -11.18 -2.57 -16.68
C THR A 70 -12.05 -2.08 -17.85
N ASP A 71 -13.29 -1.66 -17.57
CA ASP A 71 -14.19 -1.12 -18.61
C ASP A 71 -13.62 0.16 -19.22
N ALA A 72 -12.98 1.00 -18.40
CA ALA A 72 -12.28 2.18 -18.87
C ALA A 72 -11.23 1.85 -19.95
N LYS A 73 -10.43 0.79 -19.79
CA LYS A 73 -9.46 0.37 -20.80
C LYS A 73 -10.12 -0.14 -22.08
N LYS A 74 -11.21 -0.90 -21.97
CA LYS A 74 -11.95 -1.40 -23.14
C LYS A 74 -12.59 -0.26 -23.93
N ASP A 75 -13.23 0.66 -23.23
CA ASP A 75 -13.86 1.85 -23.84
C ASP A 75 -12.83 2.77 -24.48
N ALA A 76 -11.66 2.90 -23.85
CA ALA A 76 -10.51 3.62 -24.35
C ALA A 76 -9.97 3.02 -25.66
N ALA A 77 -9.69 1.71 -25.67
CA ALA A 77 -9.21 1.00 -26.85
C ALA A 77 -10.23 1.03 -28.01
N ARG A 78 -11.53 0.88 -27.71
CA ARG A 78 -12.61 0.99 -28.70
C ARG A 78 -12.65 2.38 -29.34
N GLY A 79 -12.63 3.43 -28.51
CA GLY A 79 -12.70 4.80 -29.00
C GLY A 79 -11.49 5.17 -29.87
N TYR A 80 -10.28 4.79 -29.45
CA TYR A 80 -9.08 5.00 -30.26
C TYR A 80 -9.11 4.20 -31.57
N GLY A 81 -9.50 2.92 -31.51
CA GLY A 81 -9.66 2.09 -32.71
C GLY A 81 -10.63 2.70 -33.72
N MET A 82 -11.74 3.28 -33.25
CA MET A 82 -12.68 3.98 -34.13
C MET A 82 -12.10 5.27 -34.71
N MET A 83 -11.35 6.05 -33.93
CA MET A 83 -10.64 7.24 -34.43
C MET A 83 -9.66 6.87 -35.55
N LEU A 84 -8.92 5.77 -35.41
CA LEU A 84 -8.04 5.24 -36.45
C LEU A 84 -8.82 4.79 -37.70
N ARG A 85 -9.94 4.08 -37.52
CA ARG A 85 -10.80 3.69 -38.65
C ARG A 85 -11.35 4.90 -39.40
N LEU A 86 -11.73 5.97 -38.70
CA LEU A 86 -12.27 7.20 -39.29
C LEU A 86 -11.21 8.03 -40.01
N GLY A 87 -10.07 8.29 -39.36
CA GLY A 87 -9.07 9.23 -39.86
C GLY A 87 -7.85 8.63 -40.55
N GLY A 88 -7.63 7.32 -40.43
CA GLY A 88 -6.46 6.62 -40.96
C GLY A 88 -5.15 7.30 -40.55
N ASP A 89 -4.25 7.46 -41.52
CA ASP A 89 -2.95 8.13 -41.35
C ASP A 89 -3.07 9.55 -40.78
N ARG A 90 -4.19 10.25 -41.03
CA ARG A 90 -4.39 11.61 -40.51
C ARG A 90 -4.58 11.64 -39.00
N VAL A 91 -4.98 10.52 -38.38
CA VAL A 91 -5.11 10.39 -36.93
C VAL A 91 -3.88 9.69 -36.33
N SER A 92 -3.36 8.62 -36.95
CA SER A 92 -2.25 7.84 -36.38
C SER A 92 -0.92 8.62 -36.36
N SER A 93 -0.66 9.45 -37.38
CA SER A 93 0.61 10.15 -37.56
C SER A 93 0.61 11.58 -37.02
N ARG A 94 -0.51 12.05 -36.46
CA ARG A 94 -0.67 13.43 -35.95
C ARG A 94 -0.87 13.44 -34.44
N PRO A 95 -0.62 14.57 -33.76
CA PRO A 95 -0.94 14.66 -32.37
C PRO A 95 -2.44 14.36 -32.15
N MET A 96 -2.77 13.86 -30.98
CA MET A 96 -4.17 13.67 -30.57
C MET A 96 -4.33 14.16 -29.14
N THR A 97 -5.45 14.83 -28.90
CA THR A 97 -5.88 15.18 -27.54
C THR A 97 -6.95 14.17 -27.09
N VAL A 98 -6.75 13.59 -25.92
CA VAL A 98 -7.74 12.73 -25.25
C VAL A 98 -8.15 13.38 -23.95
N ALA A 99 -9.42 13.78 -23.87
CA ALA A 99 -10.02 14.30 -22.65
C ALA A 99 -10.80 13.18 -21.94
N VAL A 100 -10.65 13.07 -20.62
CA VAL A 100 -11.26 12.00 -19.80
C VAL A 100 -12.02 12.61 -18.64
N SER A 101 -13.27 12.16 -18.47
CA SER A 101 -14.17 12.62 -17.42
C SER A 101 -15.19 11.57 -17.00
N LYS A 102 -15.75 11.73 -15.81
CA LYS A 102 -16.97 11.01 -15.40
C LYS A 102 -18.19 11.71 -16.00
N VAL A 103 -18.86 11.07 -16.95
CA VAL A 103 -20.04 11.62 -17.64
C VAL A 103 -21.25 10.71 -17.44
N GLY A 104 -22.42 11.31 -17.19
CA GLY A 104 -23.69 10.59 -16.99
C GLY A 104 -23.62 9.50 -15.92
N ALA A 105 -24.28 8.37 -16.17
CA ALA A 105 -24.26 7.19 -15.30
C ALA A 105 -23.11 6.21 -15.60
N LYS A 106 -22.49 6.28 -16.78
CA LYS A 106 -21.37 5.42 -17.23
C LYS A 106 -20.10 5.66 -16.39
N GLY A 107 -19.07 4.80 -16.53
CA GLY A 107 -17.78 4.95 -15.85
C GLY A 107 -16.98 6.19 -16.28
N LEU A 108 -15.72 6.01 -16.65
CA LEU A 108 -14.96 7.08 -17.31
C LEU A 108 -15.35 7.13 -18.79
N SER A 109 -15.54 8.34 -19.30
CA SER A 109 -15.83 8.63 -20.71
C SER A 109 -14.66 9.35 -21.33
N PHE A 110 -14.44 9.11 -22.63
CA PHE A 110 -13.28 9.58 -23.38
C PHE A 110 -13.74 10.39 -24.58
N LEU A 111 -13.16 11.57 -24.76
CA LEU A 111 -13.36 12.43 -25.92
C LEU A 111 -12.02 12.52 -26.66
N TYR A 112 -12.03 12.17 -27.93
CA TYR A 112 -10.86 12.14 -28.80
C TYR A 112 -10.93 13.30 -29.78
N ILE A 113 -9.82 14.02 -29.93
CA ILE A 113 -9.73 15.21 -30.77
C ILE A 113 -8.47 15.10 -31.61
N SER A 114 -8.60 15.11 -32.93
CA SER A 114 -7.47 15.02 -33.85
C SER A 114 -7.71 15.83 -35.13
N GLU A 115 -6.64 16.39 -35.69
CA GLU A 115 -6.70 17.16 -36.93
C GLU A 115 -6.73 16.27 -38.16
N VAL A 116 -7.86 16.27 -38.86
CA VAL A 116 -8.08 15.52 -40.10
C VAL A 116 -8.07 16.39 -41.36
N GLY A 117 -7.99 17.71 -41.19
CA GLY A 117 -7.98 18.71 -42.26
C GLY A 117 -9.34 18.95 -42.90
N ASN A 118 -9.48 20.08 -43.60
CA ASN A 118 -10.76 20.57 -44.16
C ASN A 118 -11.39 19.68 -45.25
N ARG A 119 -10.66 18.68 -45.75
CA ARG A 119 -11.13 17.71 -46.75
C ARG A 119 -11.31 16.33 -46.13
N PHE A 120 -11.84 16.26 -44.90
CA PHE A 120 -12.18 14.99 -44.28
C PHE A 120 -13.45 14.42 -44.93
N GLN A 121 -13.40 13.14 -45.27
CA GLN A 121 -14.55 12.34 -45.66
C GLN A 121 -14.50 11.06 -44.85
N ALA A 122 -15.64 10.68 -44.28
CA ALA A 122 -15.72 9.43 -43.54
C ALA A 122 -15.47 8.25 -44.48
N PRO A 123 -14.72 7.23 -44.05
CA PRO A 123 -14.50 6.02 -44.85
C PRO A 123 -15.78 5.19 -44.93
N SER A 124 -15.87 4.34 -45.95
CA SER A 124 -16.92 3.35 -46.06
C SER A 124 -16.72 2.24 -45.02
N PHE A 125 -17.77 1.89 -44.29
CA PHE A 125 -17.76 0.77 -43.35
C PHE A 125 -18.34 -0.51 -43.98
N GLY A 126 -18.04 -1.67 -43.37
CA GLY A 126 -18.59 -2.96 -43.76
C GLY A 126 -20.10 -3.10 -43.47
N ALA A 127 -20.70 -4.19 -43.96
CA ALA A 127 -22.15 -4.43 -43.85
C ALA A 127 -22.69 -4.61 -42.41
N ASP A 128 -21.79 -4.81 -41.44
CA ASP A 128 -22.09 -4.97 -40.02
C ASP A 128 -22.10 -3.64 -39.24
N THR A 129 -21.87 -2.52 -39.94
CA THR A 129 -21.77 -1.19 -39.35
C THR A 129 -22.78 -0.24 -40.00
N THR A 130 -23.55 0.48 -39.20
CA THR A 130 -24.52 1.47 -39.69
C THR A 130 -24.14 2.89 -39.28
N LEU A 131 -24.54 3.87 -40.10
CA LEU A 131 -24.33 5.28 -39.87
C LEU A 131 -25.70 5.96 -39.69
N ALA A 132 -25.82 6.75 -38.64
CA ALA A 132 -26.98 7.58 -38.37
C ALA A 132 -26.55 9.04 -38.16
N ASP A 133 -26.99 9.91 -39.05
CA ASP A 133 -26.76 11.35 -38.93
C ASP A 133 -27.86 12.00 -38.09
N SER A 134 -27.43 12.95 -37.25
CA SER A 134 -28.28 13.73 -36.37
C SER A 134 -27.77 15.16 -36.31
N GLU A 135 -28.59 16.09 -35.86
CA GLU A 135 -28.16 17.45 -35.55
C GLU A 135 -28.27 17.70 -34.05
N TYR A 136 -27.27 18.35 -33.47
CA TYR A 136 -27.28 18.81 -32.09
C TYR A 136 -26.67 20.21 -32.02
N GLU A 137 -27.42 21.21 -31.52
CA GLU A 137 -26.97 22.61 -31.45
C GLU A 137 -26.37 23.12 -32.78
N LYS A 138 -27.08 22.85 -33.89
CA LYS A 138 -26.66 23.20 -35.28
C LYS A 138 -25.36 22.54 -35.74
N THR A 139 -24.85 21.56 -35.00
CA THR A 139 -23.70 20.75 -35.37
C THR A 139 -24.17 19.41 -35.89
N ALA A 140 -23.76 19.05 -37.10
CA ALA A 140 -24.00 17.71 -37.64
C ALA A 140 -23.17 16.69 -36.86
N VAL A 141 -23.83 15.67 -36.33
CA VAL A 141 -23.21 14.59 -35.55
C VAL A 141 -23.59 13.25 -36.15
N THR A 142 -22.59 12.48 -36.53
CA THR A 142 -22.75 11.12 -37.05
C THR A 142 -22.53 10.11 -35.93
N THR A 143 -23.41 9.12 -35.82
CA THR A 143 -23.24 7.97 -34.94
C THR A 143 -22.97 6.72 -35.76
N VAL A 144 -21.86 6.07 -35.47
CA VAL A 144 -21.44 4.78 -36.01
C VAL A 144 -21.90 3.71 -35.03
N THR A 145 -22.78 2.82 -35.46
CA THR A 145 -23.17 1.63 -34.70
C THR A 145 -22.46 0.42 -35.29
N ALA A 146 -21.48 -0.11 -34.57
CA ALA A 146 -20.64 -1.24 -34.96
C ALA A 146 -20.79 -2.41 -33.96
N PRO A 147 -20.35 -3.65 -34.30
CA PRO A 147 -20.48 -4.80 -33.41
C PRO A 147 -19.76 -4.65 -32.07
N ASP A 148 -18.72 -3.84 -32.02
CA ASP A 148 -17.94 -3.52 -30.81
C ASP A 148 -18.54 -2.37 -29.99
N GLY A 149 -19.57 -1.68 -30.51
CA GLY A 149 -20.37 -0.67 -29.82
C GLY A 149 -20.53 0.64 -30.60
N ASP A 150 -21.33 1.56 -30.04
CA ASP A 150 -21.59 2.86 -30.67
C ASP A 150 -20.43 3.84 -30.47
N PHE A 151 -20.23 4.69 -31.48
CA PHE A 151 -19.30 5.82 -31.47
C PHE A 151 -19.91 7.02 -32.20
N SER A 152 -19.97 8.17 -31.55
CA SER A 152 -20.47 9.40 -32.16
C SER A 152 -19.32 10.36 -32.43
N TYR A 153 -19.38 11.09 -33.53
CA TYR A 153 -18.40 12.11 -33.86
C TYR A 153 -19.00 13.30 -34.63
N TYR A 154 -18.31 14.43 -34.57
CA TYR A 154 -18.53 15.56 -35.46
C TYR A 154 -17.19 16.04 -36.03
N VAL A 155 -17.26 16.80 -37.11
CA VAL A 155 -16.08 17.44 -37.71
C VAL A 155 -16.35 18.93 -37.86
N SER A 156 -15.47 19.75 -37.28
CA SER A 156 -15.55 21.20 -37.36
C SER A 156 -14.18 21.77 -37.68
N SER A 157 -14.09 22.65 -38.68
CA SER A 157 -12.84 23.32 -39.09
C SER A 157 -11.63 22.38 -39.26
N GLY A 158 -11.87 21.19 -39.82
CA GLY A 158 -10.82 20.18 -40.04
C GLY A 158 -10.38 19.41 -38.79
N VAL A 159 -11.09 19.56 -37.68
CA VAL A 159 -10.88 18.81 -36.43
C VAL A 159 -11.97 17.76 -36.28
N LEU A 160 -11.57 16.49 -36.17
CA LEU A 160 -12.43 15.37 -35.84
C LEU A 160 -12.53 15.25 -34.32
N VAL A 161 -13.75 15.29 -33.80
CA VAL A 161 -14.03 15.09 -32.38
C VAL A 161 -14.98 13.91 -32.23
N GLY A 162 -14.60 12.91 -31.44
CA GLY A 162 -15.36 11.66 -31.31
C GLY A 162 -15.38 11.10 -29.91
N SER A 163 -16.40 10.31 -29.59
CA SER A 163 -16.56 9.64 -28.30
C SER A 163 -17.42 8.38 -28.39
N THR A 164 -17.13 7.40 -27.54
CA THR A 164 -18.03 6.26 -27.25
C THR A 164 -19.16 6.65 -26.28
N ASP A 165 -19.19 7.89 -25.80
CA ASP A 165 -20.24 8.46 -24.98
C ASP A 165 -20.82 9.72 -25.65
N ARG A 166 -21.99 9.55 -26.25
CA ARG A 166 -22.72 10.63 -26.93
C ARG A 166 -22.88 11.88 -26.06
N LEU A 167 -23.13 11.70 -24.75
CA LEU A 167 -23.32 12.83 -23.85
C LEU A 167 -22.03 13.65 -23.70
N TYR A 168 -20.86 13.01 -23.73
CA TYR A 168 -19.59 13.72 -23.61
C TYR A 168 -19.25 14.47 -24.90
N LEU A 169 -19.61 13.90 -26.06
CA LEU A 169 -19.52 14.59 -27.35
C LEU A 169 -20.44 15.81 -27.41
N GLU A 170 -21.68 15.69 -26.96
CA GLU A 170 -22.64 16.81 -26.91
C GLU A 170 -22.16 17.94 -25.99
N GLN A 171 -21.53 17.61 -24.86
CA GLN A 171 -20.87 18.62 -24.02
C GLN A 171 -19.75 19.37 -24.75
N SER A 172 -18.99 18.71 -25.63
CA SER A 172 -17.98 19.35 -26.47
C SER A 172 -18.60 20.33 -27.48
N VAL A 173 -19.74 19.96 -28.07
CA VAL A 173 -20.49 20.84 -28.99
C VAL A 173 -21.00 22.08 -28.24
N LEU A 174 -21.65 21.90 -27.09
CA LEU A 174 -22.14 23.01 -26.26
C LEU A 174 -21.01 23.96 -25.85
N GLN A 175 -19.86 23.40 -25.44
CA GLN A 175 -18.71 24.19 -25.04
C GLN A 175 -18.22 25.07 -26.19
N SER A 176 -18.03 24.47 -27.37
CA SER A 176 -17.62 25.17 -28.59
C SER A 176 -18.60 26.28 -28.99
N ALA A 177 -19.90 26.06 -28.84
CA ALA A 177 -20.93 27.06 -29.15
C ALA A 177 -20.98 28.21 -28.13
N SER A 178 -20.68 27.95 -26.86
CA SER A 178 -20.76 28.94 -25.77
C SER A 178 -19.57 29.90 -25.71
N GLY A 179 -18.44 29.58 -26.34
CA GLY A 179 -17.19 30.33 -26.26
C GLY A 179 -16.44 30.23 -24.92
N ALA A 180 -17.03 29.55 -23.91
CA ALA A 180 -16.28 29.19 -22.71
C ALA A 180 -15.26 28.09 -23.07
N THR A 181 -14.05 28.16 -22.56
CA THR A 181 -12.99 27.18 -22.83
C THR A 181 -12.22 26.89 -21.56
N LEU A 182 -11.54 25.74 -21.49
CA LEU A 182 -10.61 25.44 -20.39
C LEU A 182 -9.53 26.54 -20.24
N SER A 183 -9.15 27.20 -21.34
CA SER A 183 -8.19 28.30 -21.35
C SER A 183 -8.62 29.51 -20.52
N SER A 184 -9.91 29.64 -20.18
CA SER A 184 -10.40 30.68 -19.27
C SER A 184 -10.06 30.43 -17.79
N ASP A 185 -9.74 29.19 -17.40
CA ASP A 185 -9.20 28.88 -16.07
C ASP A 185 -7.71 29.24 -16.03
N GLY A 186 -7.36 30.28 -15.27
CA GLY A 186 -5.97 30.74 -15.15
C GLY A 186 -4.99 29.71 -14.60
N SER A 187 -5.45 28.73 -13.80
CA SER A 187 -4.62 27.62 -13.34
C SER A 187 -4.42 26.58 -14.45
N PHE A 188 -5.44 26.32 -15.26
CA PHE A 188 -5.32 25.48 -16.46
C PHE A 188 -4.38 26.13 -17.48
N ALA A 189 -4.57 27.41 -17.81
CA ALA A 189 -3.72 28.14 -18.75
C ALA A 189 -2.24 28.10 -18.34
N LYS A 190 -1.96 28.29 -17.05
CA LYS A 190 -0.62 28.14 -16.48
C LYS A 190 -0.09 26.71 -16.64
N ALA A 191 -0.91 25.70 -16.34
CA ALA A 191 -0.53 24.29 -16.52
C ALA A 191 -0.24 23.93 -17.98
N PHE A 192 -1.10 24.39 -18.90
CA PHE A 192 -0.98 24.18 -20.34
C PHE A 192 0.31 24.83 -20.89
N SER A 193 0.61 26.07 -20.48
CA SER A 193 1.87 26.75 -20.86
C SER A 193 3.12 26.07 -20.30
N ALA A 194 2.97 25.27 -19.24
CA ALA A 194 4.05 24.56 -18.57
C ALA A 194 4.23 23.11 -19.05
N LEU A 195 3.55 22.70 -20.12
CA LEU A 195 3.66 21.34 -20.66
C LEU A 195 5.12 21.02 -21.07
N PRO A 196 5.70 19.91 -20.58
CA PRO A 196 7.06 19.51 -20.96
C PRO A 196 7.18 19.22 -22.45
N SER A 197 8.25 19.65 -23.11
CA SER A 197 8.45 19.50 -24.57
C SER A 197 9.00 18.14 -25.03
N GLY A 198 9.47 17.28 -24.11
CA GLY A 198 10.38 16.18 -24.45
C GLY A 198 9.80 14.79 -24.77
N ARG A 199 8.58 14.44 -24.31
CA ARG A 199 8.05 13.05 -24.42
C ARG A 199 6.80 12.89 -25.27
N GLU A 200 6.48 11.64 -25.59
CA GLU A 200 5.36 11.19 -26.45
C GLU A 200 3.99 11.59 -25.93
N ALA A 201 3.78 11.57 -24.60
CA ALA A 201 2.54 11.95 -23.98
C ALA A 201 2.75 12.89 -22.80
N VAL A 202 1.93 13.94 -22.75
CA VAL A 202 1.85 14.87 -21.63
C VAL A 202 0.42 14.97 -21.15
N VAL A 203 0.24 15.13 -19.84
CA VAL A 203 -1.05 15.12 -19.16
C VAL A 203 -1.25 16.37 -18.33
N LEU A 204 -2.45 16.92 -18.42
CA LEU A 204 -2.98 17.94 -17.54
C LEU A 204 -4.05 17.30 -16.67
N VAL A 205 -3.90 17.39 -15.36
CA VAL A 205 -4.76 16.67 -14.41
C VAL A 205 -5.43 17.67 -13.48
N ASN A 206 -6.76 17.70 -13.51
CA ASN A 206 -7.58 18.42 -12.53
C ASN A 206 -7.61 17.58 -11.24
N LEU A 207 -6.70 17.87 -10.32
CA LEU A 207 -6.50 17.05 -9.12
C LEU A 207 -7.75 17.02 -8.21
N PRO A 208 -8.49 18.14 -8.00
CA PRO A 208 -9.75 18.10 -7.27
C PRO A 208 -10.79 17.18 -7.92
N ALA A 209 -10.97 17.25 -9.25
CA ALA A 209 -11.97 16.46 -9.95
C ALA A 209 -11.62 14.96 -9.94
N VAL A 210 -10.35 14.61 -10.21
CA VAL A 210 -9.85 13.23 -10.10
C VAL A 210 -10.01 12.70 -8.68
N SER A 211 -9.67 13.49 -7.66
CA SER A 211 -9.83 13.07 -6.27
C SER A 211 -11.29 12.81 -5.93
N SER A 212 -12.20 13.72 -6.30
CA SER A 212 -13.64 13.55 -6.09
C SER A 212 -14.18 12.29 -6.77
N TYR A 213 -13.76 11.98 -8.00
CA TYR A 213 -14.15 10.75 -8.69
C TYR A 213 -13.69 9.50 -7.94
N VAL A 214 -12.43 9.46 -7.52
CA VAL A 214 -11.89 8.28 -6.81
C VAL A 214 -12.57 8.10 -5.44
N GLU A 215 -12.92 9.17 -4.73
CA GLU A 215 -13.66 9.06 -3.45
C GLU A 215 -15.09 8.56 -3.68
N LYS A 216 -15.84 9.23 -4.56
CA LYS A 216 -17.29 9.03 -4.71
C LYS A 216 -17.63 7.82 -5.55
N SER A 217 -16.91 7.59 -6.66
CA SER A 217 -17.23 6.55 -7.63
C SER A 217 -16.47 5.25 -7.38
N LEU A 218 -15.24 5.31 -6.83
CA LEU A 218 -14.43 4.12 -6.56
C LEU A 218 -14.45 3.68 -5.09
N GLY A 219 -15.01 4.49 -4.19
CA GLY A 219 -15.24 4.14 -2.78
C GLY A 219 -14.04 4.35 -1.86
N PHE A 220 -13.00 5.08 -2.29
CA PHE A 220 -11.83 5.37 -1.45
C PHE A 220 -12.05 6.61 -0.58
N ARG A 221 -12.44 6.41 0.67
CA ARG A 221 -12.86 7.49 1.59
C ARG A 221 -11.74 8.40 2.14
N GLU A 222 -10.53 8.38 1.57
CA GLU A 222 -9.34 9.08 2.10
C GLU A 222 -8.50 9.85 1.05
N MET A 223 -9.00 10.11 -0.16
CA MET A 223 -8.23 10.72 -1.28
C MET A 223 -7.91 12.21 -1.12
N GLY A 224 -8.40 12.88 -0.09
CA GLY A 224 -8.39 14.34 -0.04
C GLY A 224 -7.03 15.02 -0.20
N LEU A 225 -5.90 14.37 0.09
CA LEU A 225 -4.57 15.01 0.03
C LEU A 225 -4.11 15.37 -1.41
N PRO A 226 -4.02 14.44 -2.39
CA PRO A 226 -3.71 14.77 -3.78
C PRO A 226 -4.58 15.91 -4.36
N GLY A 227 -5.89 15.88 -4.14
CA GLY A 227 -6.83 16.90 -4.66
C GLY A 227 -6.63 18.30 -4.08
N ARG A 228 -5.85 18.45 -3.01
CA ARG A 228 -5.53 19.73 -2.37
C ARG A 228 -4.16 20.27 -2.75
N LEU A 229 -3.31 19.47 -3.39
CA LEU A 229 -1.96 19.90 -3.77
C LEU A 229 -1.98 21.07 -4.74
N SER A 230 -2.83 21.00 -5.77
CA SER A 230 -2.99 22.06 -6.77
C SER A 230 -4.31 21.91 -7.51
N PRO A 231 -4.86 22.97 -8.14
CA PRO A 231 -5.98 22.82 -9.08
C PRO A 231 -5.61 21.94 -10.27
N TRP A 232 -4.47 22.24 -10.90
CA TRP A 232 -3.96 21.52 -12.05
C TRP A 232 -2.55 20.99 -11.83
N LEU A 233 -2.24 19.83 -12.41
CA LEU A 233 -0.90 19.28 -12.57
C LEU A 233 -0.59 19.23 -14.06
N SER A 234 0.56 19.76 -14.47
CA SER A 234 1.13 19.58 -15.80
C SER A 234 2.26 18.57 -15.69
N ALA A 235 2.17 17.45 -16.39
CA ALA A 235 3.16 16.38 -16.26
C ALA A 235 3.44 15.68 -17.59
N GLU A 236 4.64 15.12 -17.71
CA GLU A 236 4.96 14.11 -18.69
C GLU A 236 4.70 12.71 -18.13
N LEU A 237 4.25 11.81 -19.01
CA LEU A 237 4.06 10.40 -18.72
C LEU A 237 5.08 9.62 -19.54
N ALA A 238 5.83 8.74 -18.90
CA ALA A 238 6.64 7.76 -19.60
C ALA A 238 6.25 6.34 -19.18
N VAL A 239 6.21 5.47 -20.18
CA VAL A 239 5.83 4.08 -20.02
C VAL A 239 6.96 3.21 -20.55
N ASP A 240 7.45 2.32 -19.70
CA ASP A 240 8.42 1.28 -20.02
C ASP A 240 7.81 -0.09 -19.66
N THR A 241 8.48 -1.19 -20.03
CA THR A 241 8.03 -2.56 -19.80
C THR A 241 7.71 -2.82 -18.32
N ALA A 242 8.54 -2.31 -17.40
CA ALA A 242 8.43 -2.57 -15.97
C ALA A 242 8.19 -1.32 -15.10
N MET A 243 8.07 -0.13 -15.69
CA MET A 243 7.89 1.11 -14.93
C MET A 243 7.01 2.10 -15.67
N VAL A 244 6.14 2.79 -14.93
CA VAL A 244 5.50 4.03 -15.38
C VAL A 244 6.02 5.18 -14.53
N THR A 245 6.47 6.24 -15.18
CA THR A 245 6.91 7.48 -14.51
C THR A 245 5.99 8.63 -14.84
N VAL A 246 5.74 9.48 -13.84
CA VAL A 246 5.00 10.73 -14.01
C VAL A 246 5.81 11.84 -13.36
N GLU A 247 6.24 12.80 -14.16
CA GLU A 247 7.07 13.92 -13.72
C GLU A 247 6.45 15.23 -14.17
N GLY A 248 6.35 16.21 -13.28
CA GLY A 248 5.60 17.42 -13.61
C GLY A 248 5.61 18.51 -12.58
N MET A 249 4.84 19.56 -12.84
CA MET A 249 4.72 20.74 -11.99
C MET A 249 3.28 20.93 -11.53
N PHE A 250 3.11 21.19 -10.24
CA PHE A 250 1.84 21.60 -9.66
C PHE A 250 1.55 23.06 -10.02
N CYS A 251 0.46 23.30 -10.74
CA CYS A 251 0.13 24.58 -11.34
C CYS A 251 -1.12 25.20 -10.69
N ALA A 252 -0.93 26.39 -10.15
CA ALA A 252 -1.99 27.23 -9.59
C ALA A 252 -1.75 28.68 -10.01
N SER A 253 -2.82 29.40 -10.38
CA SER A 253 -2.75 30.84 -10.63
C SER A 253 -2.28 31.59 -9.38
N ASP A 254 -1.70 32.76 -9.54
CA ASP A 254 -1.02 33.44 -8.42
C ASP A 254 -1.98 33.77 -7.27
N SER A 255 -3.24 34.08 -7.58
CA SER A 255 -4.32 34.30 -6.61
C SER A 255 -4.85 33.03 -5.93
N THR A 256 -4.49 31.83 -6.40
CA THR A 256 -5.04 30.56 -5.89
C THR A 256 -4.10 29.91 -4.87
N SER A 257 -4.52 29.83 -3.61
CA SER A 257 -3.80 29.09 -2.57
C SER A 257 -3.87 27.57 -2.83
N SER A 258 -2.77 26.85 -2.57
CA SER A 258 -2.71 25.40 -2.71
C SER A 258 -1.83 24.76 -1.64
N PHE A 259 -2.08 23.48 -1.31
CA PHE A 259 -1.27 22.80 -0.29
C PHE A 259 0.17 22.56 -0.79
N ALA A 260 0.41 22.43 -2.09
CA ALA A 260 1.77 22.32 -2.63
C ALA A 260 2.59 23.60 -2.35
N ARG A 261 1.97 24.78 -2.28
CA ARG A 261 2.65 26.02 -1.87
C ARG A 261 3.02 26.03 -0.38
N VAL A 262 2.13 25.51 0.48
CA VAL A 262 2.44 25.31 1.91
C VAL A 262 3.66 24.40 2.07
N LEU A 263 3.72 23.32 1.28
CA LEU A 263 4.84 22.39 1.27
C LEU A 263 6.12 23.00 0.68
N SER A 264 6.05 23.76 -0.43
CA SER A 264 7.23 24.37 -1.06
C SER A 264 7.82 25.53 -0.25
N ALA A 265 7.05 26.09 0.68
CA ALA A 265 7.51 27.06 1.66
C ALA A 265 8.38 26.43 2.77
N GLN A 266 8.43 25.11 2.86
CA GLN A 266 9.32 24.35 3.75
C GLN A 266 10.64 24.01 3.06
N LYS A 267 11.75 23.96 3.80
CA LYS A 267 13.03 23.48 3.28
C LYS A 267 12.93 21.98 3.02
N SER A 268 13.16 21.57 1.77
CA SER A 268 13.21 20.16 1.40
C SER A 268 14.46 19.49 1.99
N GLY A 269 14.38 18.20 2.28
CA GLY A 269 15.50 17.43 2.82
C GLY A 269 15.29 15.93 2.66
N ALA A 270 16.32 15.15 2.98
CA ALA A 270 16.22 13.69 2.97
C ALA A 270 15.20 13.22 4.02
N MET A 271 14.28 12.36 3.60
CA MET A 271 13.39 11.67 4.53
C MET A 271 14.17 10.56 5.24
N THR A 272 14.29 10.67 6.57
CA THR A 272 14.98 9.71 7.44
C THR A 272 14.03 8.85 8.28
N LEU A 273 12.76 9.25 8.45
CA LEU A 273 11.81 8.55 9.34
C LEU A 273 11.55 7.08 8.96
N ASP A 274 11.83 6.67 7.72
CA ASP A 274 11.77 5.28 7.27
C ASP A 274 12.78 4.35 7.96
N SER A 275 13.78 4.89 8.66
CA SER A 275 14.61 4.11 9.58
C SER A 275 13.84 3.60 10.80
N TYR A 276 12.65 4.13 11.07
CA TYR A 276 11.78 3.75 12.18
C TYR A 276 10.49 3.05 11.75
N PHE A 277 10.16 3.08 10.46
CA PHE A 277 8.97 2.42 9.96
C PHE A 277 9.18 0.90 10.00
N PRO A 278 8.23 0.09 10.50
CA PRO A 278 8.32 -1.37 10.44
C PRO A 278 8.58 -1.90 9.02
N ALA A 279 9.34 -2.98 8.86
CA ALA A 279 9.55 -3.62 7.54
C ALA A 279 8.24 -4.09 6.87
N SER A 280 7.20 -4.34 7.67
CA SER A 280 5.84 -4.67 7.22
C SER A 280 5.03 -3.46 6.74
N THR A 281 5.65 -2.27 6.61
CA THR A 281 4.99 -1.05 6.12
C THR A 281 4.35 -1.28 4.75
N GLN A 282 3.04 -1.29 4.72
CA GLN A 282 2.23 -1.38 3.50
C GLN A 282 2.13 -0.02 2.80
N ALA A 283 2.01 1.07 3.55
CA ALA A 283 1.91 2.39 2.95
C ALA A 283 2.36 3.45 3.94
N TYR A 284 2.89 4.56 3.42
CA TYR A 284 3.07 5.76 4.23
C TYR A 284 2.80 7.04 3.43
N THR A 285 2.55 8.12 4.17
CA THR A 285 2.58 9.50 3.70
C THR A 285 3.43 10.29 4.68
N TYR A 286 4.52 10.87 4.18
CA TYR A 286 5.45 11.74 4.91
C TYR A 286 5.28 13.17 4.42
N LEU A 287 5.28 14.12 5.35
CA LEU A 287 5.37 15.56 5.10
C LEU A 287 6.68 16.07 5.71
N GLY A 288 7.50 16.72 4.87
CA GLY A 288 8.73 17.40 5.26
C GLY A 288 8.42 18.77 5.82
N VAL A 289 8.23 18.85 7.13
CA VAL A 289 8.05 20.10 7.87
C VAL A 289 9.38 20.49 8.50
N SER A 290 9.96 21.60 8.02
CA SER A 290 11.24 22.12 8.52
C SER A 290 11.06 23.25 9.54
N ASP A 291 9.94 23.95 9.48
CA ASP A 291 9.55 25.04 10.38
C ASP A 291 8.05 24.92 10.67
N TRP A 292 7.75 24.38 11.86
CA TRP A 292 6.37 24.13 12.30
C TRP A 292 5.55 25.42 12.46
N LYS A 293 6.17 26.51 12.90
CA LYS A 293 5.47 27.79 13.07
C LYS A 293 5.05 28.33 11.71
N LYS A 294 5.97 28.32 10.74
CA LYS A 294 5.68 28.72 9.35
C LYS A 294 4.65 27.79 8.71
N PHE A 295 4.79 26.48 8.90
CA PHE A 295 3.84 25.50 8.37
C PHE A 295 2.41 25.78 8.84
N PHE A 296 2.18 25.95 10.15
CA PHE A 296 0.84 26.24 10.66
C PHE A 296 0.29 27.58 10.18
N ALA A 297 1.13 28.62 10.08
CA ALA A 297 0.73 29.91 9.56
C ALA A 297 0.29 29.83 8.08
N ASP A 298 1.10 29.20 7.23
CA ASP A 298 0.81 29.05 5.80
C ASP A 298 -0.38 28.12 5.56
N ASN A 299 -0.49 27.02 6.34
CA ASN A 299 -1.62 26.10 6.27
C ASN A 299 -2.94 26.77 6.69
N MET A 300 -2.91 27.62 7.73
CA MET A 300 -4.06 28.42 8.15
C MET A 300 -4.53 29.35 7.01
N GLN A 301 -3.61 30.04 6.34
CA GLN A 301 -3.94 30.91 5.20
C GLN A 301 -4.54 30.11 4.04
N TYR A 302 -3.94 28.96 3.70
CA TYR A 302 -4.48 28.06 2.70
C TYR A 302 -5.91 27.60 3.06
N LEU A 303 -6.13 27.18 4.30
CA LEU A 303 -7.42 26.65 4.74
C LEU A 303 -8.52 27.71 4.78
N LYS A 304 -8.20 28.99 5.06
CA LYS A 304 -9.16 30.12 4.99
C LYS A 304 -9.83 30.26 3.63
N ALA A 305 -9.12 29.93 2.55
CA ALA A 305 -9.65 29.94 1.19
C ALA A 305 -10.40 28.64 0.83
N SER A 306 -10.55 27.70 1.78
CA SER A 306 -11.16 26.39 1.56
C SER A 306 -12.44 26.21 2.39
N SER A 307 -13.32 25.31 1.93
CA SER A 307 -14.50 24.89 2.71
C SER A 307 -14.17 24.20 4.04
N HIS A 308 -12.91 23.84 4.29
CA HIS A 308 -12.46 23.13 5.47
C HIS A 308 -11.99 24.05 6.61
N PHE A 309 -12.00 25.38 6.41
CA PHE A 309 -11.53 26.34 7.43
C PHE A 309 -12.23 26.15 8.78
N HIS A 310 -13.55 25.95 8.78
CA HIS A 310 -14.35 25.84 9.99
C HIS A 310 -13.93 24.65 10.87
N LEU A 311 -13.63 23.48 10.27
CA LEU A 311 -13.14 22.30 10.99
C LEU A 311 -11.79 22.59 11.65
N TYR A 312 -10.88 23.22 10.90
CA TYR A 312 -9.57 23.59 11.40
C TYR A 312 -9.64 24.62 12.52
N ASN A 313 -10.48 25.65 12.35
CA ASN A 313 -10.66 26.70 13.35
C ASN A 313 -11.23 26.14 14.67
N ASN A 314 -12.17 25.20 14.60
CA ASN A 314 -12.70 24.49 15.78
C ASN A 314 -11.60 23.69 16.50
N ALA A 315 -10.74 23.00 15.75
CA ALA A 315 -9.59 22.30 16.31
C ALA A 315 -8.61 23.26 16.98
N VAL A 316 -8.27 24.37 16.33
CA VAL A 316 -7.38 25.40 16.89
C VAL A 316 -7.93 25.94 18.21
N GLN A 317 -9.23 26.26 18.28
CA GLN A 317 -9.86 26.71 19.54
C GLN A 317 -9.80 25.64 20.64
N LYS A 318 -10.07 24.38 20.30
CA LYS A 318 -10.01 23.24 21.22
C LYS A 318 -8.59 23.07 21.78
N TYR A 319 -7.56 23.11 20.94
CA TYR A 319 -6.18 22.86 21.35
C TYR A 319 -5.48 24.09 21.96
N ASN A 320 -5.85 25.31 21.58
CA ASN A 320 -5.39 26.52 22.28
C ASN A 320 -5.79 26.49 23.75
N LYS A 321 -7.03 26.08 24.07
CA LYS A 321 -7.47 25.92 25.48
C LYS A 321 -6.62 24.91 26.26
N LEU A 322 -6.12 23.87 25.59
CA LEU A 322 -5.30 22.82 26.21
C LEU A 322 -3.83 23.21 26.37
N PHE A 323 -3.31 24.03 25.45
CA PHE A 323 -1.88 24.34 25.35
C PHE A 323 -1.57 25.80 25.67
N GLY A 324 -2.26 26.38 26.66
CA GLY A 324 -1.92 27.71 27.19
C GLY A 324 -2.15 28.86 26.21
N GLY A 325 -3.16 28.75 25.33
CA GLY A 325 -3.59 29.78 24.39
C GLY A 325 -2.96 29.71 23.00
N ASP A 326 -1.92 28.90 22.82
CA ASP A 326 -1.22 28.78 21.53
C ASP A 326 -0.77 27.33 21.29
N PHE A 327 -1.55 26.60 20.49
CA PHE A 327 -1.24 25.20 20.15
C PHE A 327 0.08 25.06 19.38
N VAL A 328 0.61 26.11 18.74
CA VAL A 328 1.89 26.01 18.03
C VAL A 328 3.02 25.74 19.03
N LYS A 329 2.92 26.28 20.24
CA LYS A 329 3.86 26.03 21.34
C LYS A 329 3.85 24.58 21.83
N PHE A 330 2.82 23.80 21.51
CA PHE A 330 2.86 22.37 21.74
C PHE A 330 3.90 21.70 20.85
N PHE A 331 4.05 22.08 19.57
CA PHE A 331 4.97 21.45 18.63
C PHE A 331 6.40 22.01 18.68
N THR A 332 6.55 23.34 18.75
CA THR A 332 7.84 24.01 18.53
C THR A 332 8.99 23.59 19.46
N PRO A 333 8.80 23.20 20.73
CA PRO A 333 9.92 22.84 21.60
C PRO A 333 10.57 21.50 21.27
N TRP A 334 9.85 20.59 20.62
CA TRP A 334 10.28 19.19 20.48
C TRP A 334 10.19 18.63 19.06
N ALA A 335 9.27 19.14 18.25
CA ALA A 335 9.01 18.60 16.93
C ALA A 335 10.16 18.99 16.00
N GLY A 336 10.94 17.98 15.61
CA GLY A 336 12.00 18.08 14.64
C GLY A 336 11.46 18.08 13.21
N LYS A 337 12.23 17.47 12.29
CA LYS A 337 11.90 17.52 10.87
C LYS A 337 10.89 16.45 10.46
N GLY A 338 9.72 16.92 10.06
CA GLY A 338 8.72 16.13 9.38
C GLY A 338 7.89 15.18 10.25
N ILE A 339 6.87 14.64 9.60
CA ILE A 339 5.83 13.81 10.20
C ILE A 339 5.36 12.80 9.16
N ALA A 340 5.09 11.57 9.57
CA ALA A 340 4.58 10.52 8.70
C ALA A 340 3.40 9.78 9.32
N VAL A 341 2.44 9.39 8.48
CA VAL A 341 1.48 8.34 8.80
C VAL A 341 1.90 7.07 8.10
N VAL A 342 1.96 5.99 8.86
CA VAL A 342 2.46 4.68 8.44
C VAL A 342 1.39 3.64 8.71
N ARG A 343 1.11 2.83 7.69
CA ARG A 343 0.24 1.67 7.77
C ARG A 343 1.07 0.40 7.60
N VAL A 344 0.87 -0.56 8.49
CA VAL A 344 1.50 -1.89 8.43
C VAL A 344 0.53 -2.93 7.86
N ALA A 345 1.07 -4.02 7.31
CA ALA A 345 0.26 -5.15 6.84
C ALA A 345 -0.37 -5.94 7.98
N GLY A 346 -1.46 -6.67 7.67
CA GLY A 346 -2.12 -7.59 8.60
C GLY A 346 -3.23 -6.96 9.45
N GLU A 347 -3.45 -5.66 9.34
CA GLU A 347 -4.59 -4.98 9.98
C GLU A 347 -5.84 -5.01 9.08
N PRO A 348 -7.06 -5.05 9.67
CA PRO A 348 -8.28 -5.00 8.89
C PRO A 348 -8.35 -3.74 8.02
N TYR A 349 -8.59 -3.90 6.71
CA TYR A 349 -8.47 -2.79 5.77
C TYR A 349 -9.36 -1.58 6.08
N TYR A 350 -10.59 -1.83 6.53
CA TYR A 350 -11.57 -0.77 6.88
C TYR A 350 -11.43 -0.25 8.30
N ASP A 351 -10.56 -0.85 9.12
CA ASP A 351 -10.26 -0.41 10.48
C ASP A 351 -8.78 -0.02 10.61
N ALA A 352 -8.13 0.38 9.51
CA ALA A 352 -6.68 0.58 9.46
C ALA A 352 -6.20 1.51 10.59
N ARG A 353 -5.33 0.98 11.44
CA ARG A 353 -4.87 1.58 12.69
C ARG A 353 -3.49 2.19 12.48
N ASN A 354 -3.44 3.15 11.55
CA ASN A 354 -2.19 3.79 11.17
C ASN A 354 -1.46 4.39 12.39
N SER A 355 -0.14 4.34 12.37
CA SER A 355 0.72 4.99 13.35
C SER A 355 1.26 6.31 12.81
N VAL A 356 1.44 7.30 13.69
CA VAL A 356 2.04 8.60 13.38
C VAL A 356 3.47 8.61 13.91
N PHE A 357 4.41 9.06 13.08
CA PHE A 357 5.82 9.23 13.43
C PHE A 357 6.16 10.70 13.26
N VAL A 358 6.72 11.34 14.29
CA VAL A 358 7.15 12.74 14.23
C VAL A 358 8.63 12.79 14.55
N GLY A 359 9.43 13.46 13.72
CA GLY A 359 10.84 13.69 14.04
C GLY A 359 10.96 14.50 15.33
N VAL A 360 11.99 14.24 16.12
CA VAL A 360 12.21 14.88 17.42
C VAL A 360 13.54 15.64 17.38
N SER A 361 13.51 16.93 17.72
CA SER A 361 14.71 17.74 17.90
C SER A 361 15.23 17.74 19.35
N ASP A 362 14.32 17.55 20.32
CA ASP A 362 14.64 17.48 21.74
C ASP A 362 13.78 16.39 22.39
N ALA A 363 14.44 15.32 22.87
CA ALA A 363 13.78 14.14 23.41
C ALA A 363 13.11 14.39 24.77
N GLU A 364 13.66 15.28 25.60
CA GLU A 364 13.07 15.60 26.90
C GLU A 364 11.82 16.47 26.71
N ALA A 365 11.91 17.49 25.86
CA ALA A 365 10.76 18.28 25.46
C ALA A 365 9.67 17.43 24.80
N ALA A 366 10.05 16.42 24.00
CA ALA A 366 9.11 15.48 23.39
C ALA A 366 8.38 14.63 24.43
N ARG A 367 9.09 14.14 25.45
CA ARG A 367 8.48 13.39 26.56
C ARG A 367 7.51 14.28 27.35
N ASN A 368 7.89 15.53 27.63
CA ASN A 368 7.02 16.49 28.30
C ASN A 368 5.76 16.79 27.45
N ALA A 369 5.91 16.99 26.15
CA ALA A 369 4.77 17.18 25.25
C ALA A 369 3.87 15.94 25.17
N LEU A 370 4.45 14.73 25.15
CA LEU A 370 3.69 13.49 25.19
C LEU A 370 2.87 13.37 26.49
N GLU A 371 3.42 13.74 27.64
CA GLU A 371 2.70 13.80 28.92
C GLU A 371 1.55 14.82 28.89
N MET A 372 1.67 15.94 28.18
CA MET A 372 0.55 16.89 27.99
C MET A 372 -0.62 16.29 27.21
N LEU A 373 -0.39 15.23 26.42
CA LEU A 373 -1.45 14.50 25.71
C LEU A 373 -2.03 13.35 26.53
N ARG A 374 -1.51 13.07 27.73
CA ARG A 374 -1.83 11.88 28.52
C ARG A 374 -3.31 11.78 28.83
N ASP A 375 -3.87 10.58 28.64
CA ASP A 375 -5.16 10.21 29.18
C ASP A 375 -5.03 9.88 30.67
N SER A 376 -5.38 10.82 31.54
CA SER A 376 -5.27 10.63 32.98
C SER A 376 -6.26 9.59 33.55
N SER A 377 -7.24 9.13 32.74
CA SER A 377 -8.15 8.06 33.13
C SER A 377 -7.59 6.65 32.90
N VAL A 378 -6.47 6.54 32.17
CA VAL A 378 -5.84 5.26 31.83
C VAL A 378 -4.52 5.14 32.57
N VAL A 379 -4.35 4.06 33.33
CA VAL A 379 -3.07 3.75 34.00
C VAL A 379 -2.00 3.51 32.92
N PRO A 380 -0.86 4.23 32.96
CA PRO A 380 0.23 4.00 32.02
C PRO A 380 0.70 2.54 32.05
N PRO A 381 0.90 1.91 30.88
CA PRO A 381 1.53 0.60 30.82
C PRO A 381 2.96 0.63 31.37
N ASP A 382 3.45 -0.52 31.81
CA ASP A 382 4.87 -0.68 32.14
C ASP A 382 5.77 -0.31 30.94
N LYS A 383 6.99 0.13 31.26
CA LYS A 383 8.06 0.34 30.29
C LYS A 383 8.19 -0.87 29.36
N TYR A 384 8.39 -0.59 28.07
CA TYR A 384 8.51 -1.62 27.06
C TYR A 384 9.69 -1.35 26.13
N GLY A 385 10.53 -2.35 25.92
CA GLY A 385 11.70 -2.23 25.04
C GLY A 385 12.68 -1.11 25.44
N GLY A 386 12.66 -0.70 26.72
CA GLY A 386 13.45 0.42 27.25
C GLY A 386 12.75 1.79 27.24
N TYR A 387 11.51 1.88 26.75
CA TYR A 387 10.80 3.14 26.57
C TYR A 387 9.57 3.26 27.46
N ASP A 388 9.30 4.48 27.94
CA ASP A 388 8.04 4.84 28.59
C ASP A 388 6.91 4.91 27.55
N ILE A 389 5.73 4.38 27.92
CA ILE A 389 4.53 4.41 27.08
C ILE A 389 3.47 5.27 27.76
N VAL A 390 2.96 6.24 27.02
CA VAL A 390 1.95 7.18 27.49
C VAL A 390 0.61 6.90 26.80
N PRO A 391 -0.47 6.59 27.55
CA PRO A 391 -1.83 6.57 27.01
C PRO A 391 -2.21 7.95 26.52
N VAL A 392 -2.71 8.08 25.30
CA VAL A 392 -3.04 9.38 24.67
C VAL A 392 -4.54 9.63 24.71
N GLY A 393 -4.94 10.71 25.40
CA GLY A 393 -6.35 11.13 25.52
C GLY A 393 -6.82 12.02 24.37
N ARG A 394 -5.88 12.72 23.72
CA ARG A 394 -6.15 13.63 22.59
C ARG A 394 -5.92 12.95 21.24
N ARG A 395 -6.71 11.91 20.99
CA ARG A 395 -6.45 10.94 19.93
C ARG A 395 -6.40 11.54 18.50
N THR A 396 -7.09 12.64 18.23
CA THR A 396 -7.21 13.23 16.89
C THR A 396 -6.29 14.43 16.64
N VAL A 397 -5.31 14.71 17.53
CA VAL A 397 -4.50 15.94 17.47
C VAL A 397 -3.80 16.16 16.12
N PHE A 398 -3.25 15.11 15.52
CA PHE A 398 -2.53 15.22 14.24
C PHE A 398 -3.47 15.39 13.03
N SER A 399 -4.60 14.66 13.00
CA SER A 399 -5.58 14.79 11.92
C SER A 399 -6.35 16.11 11.98
N GLU A 400 -6.54 16.67 13.17
CA GLU A 400 -7.23 17.95 13.38
C GLU A 400 -6.30 19.17 13.16
N LEU A 401 -5.02 19.12 13.56
CA LEU A 401 -4.12 20.28 13.52
C LEU A 401 -3.10 20.29 12.37
N VAL A 402 -2.64 19.13 11.89
CA VAL A 402 -1.60 19.08 10.85
C VAL A 402 -2.27 18.94 9.51
N GLU A 403 -2.88 17.78 9.27
CA GLU A 403 -3.56 17.48 8.03
C GLU A 403 -4.47 16.26 8.28
N LYS A 404 -5.70 16.26 7.77
CA LYS A 404 -6.72 15.21 7.96
C LYS A 404 -6.21 13.80 7.66
N SER A 405 -5.34 13.65 6.66
CA SER A 405 -4.73 12.37 6.28
C SER A 405 -3.60 11.93 7.24
N MET A 406 -3.20 12.81 8.16
CA MET A 406 -2.14 12.55 9.14
C MET A 406 -2.63 11.91 10.45
N GLY A 407 -3.83 11.30 10.49
CA GLY A 407 -4.27 10.46 11.60
C GLY A 407 -5.54 9.63 11.31
N PRO A 408 -5.61 8.34 11.69
CA PRO A 408 -6.83 7.52 11.59
C PRO A 408 -7.84 7.90 12.69
N LYS A 409 -8.77 7.00 13.09
CA LYS A 409 -9.74 7.14 14.20
C LYS A 409 -9.14 7.60 15.57
N GLY A 410 -7.84 7.81 15.62
CA GLY A 410 -7.08 8.52 16.64
C GLY A 410 -5.88 7.70 17.12
N VAL A 411 -4.88 8.35 17.70
CA VAL A 411 -3.75 7.70 18.37
C VAL A 411 -4.07 7.46 19.85
N GLY A 412 -3.94 6.22 20.32
CA GLY A 412 -4.29 5.81 21.68
C GLY A 412 -3.09 5.70 22.62
N TYR A 413 -1.88 5.57 22.09
CA TYR A 413 -0.64 5.43 22.85
C TYR A 413 0.50 6.13 22.13
N GLY A 414 1.49 6.62 22.88
CA GLY A 414 2.72 7.16 22.30
C GLY A 414 3.97 6.83 23.11
N ALA A 415 5.14 6.93 22.47
CA ALA A 415 6.45 6.76 23.06
C ALA A 415 7.50 7.61 22.30
N VAL A 416 8.59 7.99 22.97
CA VAL A 416 9.73 8.70 22.37
C VAL A 416 10.93 7.75 22.24
N LEU A 417 11.29 7.42 21.00
CA LEU A 417 12.32 6.43 20.63
C LEU A 417 13.59 7.12 20.13
N GLY A 418 14.21 7.95 20.97
CA GLY A 418 15.38 8.75 20.56
C GLY A 418 14.97 10.00 19.78
N ASP A 419 15.28 10.06 18.50
CA ASP A 419 14.99 11.20 17.60
C ASP A 419 13.65 11.07 16.86
N VAL A 420 12.76 10.18 17.32
CA VAL A 420 11.39 10.05 16.81
C VAL A 420 10.37 9.87 17.96
N ALA A 421 9.21 10.51 17.83
CA ALA A 421 8.03 10.24 18.64
C ALA A 421 7.05 9.40 17.81
N VAL A 422 6.64 8.26 18.35
CA VAL A 422 5.74 7.31 17.70
C VAL A 422 4.42 7.28 18.44
N PHE A 423 3.32 7.37 17.69
CA PHE A 423 1.97 7.32 18.22
C PHE A 423 1.17 6.25 17.46
N SER A 424 0.54 5.32 18.16
CA SER A 424 -0.24 4.23 17.56
C SER A 424 -1.65 4.17 18.14
N HIS A 425 -2.58 3.57 17.41
CA HIS A 425 -3.95 3.38 17.89
C HIS A 425 -4.00 2.47 19.13
N ASP A 426 -3.26 1.35 19.09
CA ASP A 426 -3.21 0.36 20.17
C ASP A 426 -1.82 0.16 20.72
N LEU A 427 -1.78 -0.25 21.97
CA LEU A 427 -0.56 -0.64 22.68
C LEU A 427 0.18 -1.77 21.95
N SER A 428 -0.52 -2.76 21.40
CA SER A 428 0.10 -3.89 20.68
C SER A 428 0.84 -3.45 19.42
N VAL A 429 0.27 -2.49 18.68
CA VAL A 429 0.89 -1.91 17.48
C VAL A 429 2.13 -1.12 17.87
N LEU A 430 2.04 -0.25 18.88
CA LEU A 430 3.18 0.52 19.37
C LEU A 430 4.33 -0.40 19.83
N LYS A 431 4.02 -1.46 20.59
CA LYS A 431 5.00 -2.46 21.02
C LYS A 431 5.65 -3.16 19.84
N THR A 432 4.89 -3.49 18.80
CA THR A 432 5.44 -4.08 17.57
C THR A 432 6.39 -3.13 16.85
N VAL A 433 6.07 -1.83 16.79
CA VAL A 433 6.99 -0.82 16.24
C VAL A 433 8.28 -0.76 17.07
N ILE A 434 8.17 -0.72 18.41
CA ILE A 434 9.34 -0.70 19.30
C ILE A 434 10.23 -1.94 19.07
N ASP A 435 9.64 -3.13 18.96
CA ASP A 435 10.38 -4.37 18.67
C ASP A 435 11.11 -4.31 17.32
N ASP A 436 10.44 -3.80 16.28
CA ASP A 436 11.01 -3.71 14.93
C ASP A 436 12.13 -2.66 14.86
N VAL A 437 11.99 -1.53 15.59
CA VAL A 437 13.04 -0.51 15.74
C VAL A 437 14.24 -1.09 16.49
N ASN A 438 14.02 -1.69 17.67
CA ASN A 438 15.10 -2.25 18.49
C ASN A 438 15.85 -3.41 17.80
N SER A 439 15.16 -4.20 16.97
CA SER A 439 15.77 -5.29 16.19
C SER A 439 16.41 -4.84 14.88
N GLY A 440 16.24 -3.57 14.48
CA GLY A 440 16.71 -3.04 13.19
C GLY A 440 15.93 -3.56 11.98
N THR A 441 14.70 -4.05 12.16
CA THR A 441 13.85 -4.62 11.11
C THR A 441 12.89 -3.57 10.57
N THR A 442 13.49 -2.55 9.99
CA THR A 442 12.77 -1.34 9.57
C THR A 442 12.71 -1.26 8.05
N LEU A 443 11.83 -0.44 7.50
CA LEU A 443 11.64 -0.29 6.07
C LEU A 443 12.95 0.14 5.38
N ALA A 444 13.69 1.07 5.98
CA ALA A 444 15.00 1.48 5.47
C ALA A 444 16.06 0.38 5.51
N SER A 445 15.85 -0.74 6.22
CA SER A 445 16.74 -1.89 6.18
C SER A 445 16.53 -2.79 4.95
N SER A 446 15.35 -2.74 4.32
CA SER A 446 15.01 -3.55 3.14
C SER A 446 15.85 -3.15 1.92
N GLN A 447 16.54 -4.12 1.33
CA GLN A 447 17.34 -3.88 0.12
C GLN A 447 16.46 -3.55 -1.09
N GLN A 448 15.29 -4.19 -1.21
CA GLN A 448 14.35 -3.88 -2.29
C GLN A 448 13.80 -2.45 -2.15
N TYR A 449 13.48 -2.04 -0.92
CA TYR A 449 13.03 -0.67 -0.67
C TYR A 449 14.13 0.36 -0.99
N LYS A 450 15.37 0.12 -0.57
CA LYS A 450 16.51 1.01 -0.90
C LYS A 450 16.70 1.19 -2.41
N GLN A 451 16.66 0.08 -3.15
CA GLN A 451 16.78 0.08 -4.61
C GLN A 451 15.61 0.82 -5.28
N ALA A 452 14.39 0.63 -4.78
CA ALA A 452 13.23 1.34 -5.32
C ALA A 452 13.29 2.85 -4.99
N LYS A 453 13.66 3.22 -3.75
CA LYS A 453 13.77 4.61 -3.29
C LYS A 453 14.89 5.38 -4.01
N SER A 454 15.95 4.71 -4.49
CA SER A 454 17.04 5.38 -5.21
C SER A 454 16.64 5.93 -6.59
N SER A 455 15.46 5.57 -7.10
CA SER A 455 14.90 6.16 -8.33
C SER A 455 14.25 7.54 -8.14
N LEU A 456 14.21 8.04 -6.90
CA LEU A 456 13.59 9.32 -6.52
C LEU A 456 14.63 10.39 -6.20
N ALA A 457 14.21 11.65 -6.18
CA ALA A 457 15.05 12.73 -5.67
C ALA A 457 15.35 12.52 -4.18
N THR A 458 16.56 12.87 -3.75
CA THR A 458 16.97 12.76 -2.33
C THR A 458 16.15 13.69 -1.44
N ASN A 459 15.98 14.95 -1.86
CA ASN A 459 15.27 15.97 -1.09
C ASN A 459 13.78 15.95 -1.40
N THR A 460 12.95 15.94 -0.36
CA THR A 460 11.49 15.87 -0.49
C THR A 460 10.78 16.80 0.48
N ASN A 461 9.65 17.36 0.05
CA ASN A 461 8.68 18.06 0.91
C ASN A 461 7.50 17.15 1.25
N MET A 462 7.22 16.14 0.43
CA MET A 462 6.24 15.10 0.72
C MET A 462 6.65 13.82 0.00
N LEU A 463 6.66 12.70 0.71
CA LEU A 463 6.90 11.39 0.09
C LEU A 463 5.84 10.41 0.53
N ALA A 464 5.33 9.68 -0.43
CA ALA A 464 4.19 8.84 -0.24
C ALA A 464 4.46 7.51 -0.94
N MET A 465 4.36 6.40 -0.22
CA MET A 465 4.67 5.06 -0.75
C MET A 465 3.52 4.09 -0.54
N VAL A 466 3.39 3.14 -1.46
CA VAL A 466 2.43 2.03 -1.38
C VAL A 466 3.09 0.74 -1.84
N ARG A 467 2.95 -0.28 -1.00
CA ARG A 467 3.25 -1.67 -1.30
C ARG A 467 2.05 -2.38 -1.89
N GLY A 468 2.02 -2.52 -3.22
CA GLY A 468 0.88 -3.15 -3.93
C GLY A 468 0.72 -4.63 -3.61
N ASP A 469 1.82 -5.32 -3.30
CA ASP A 469 1.84 -6.71 -2.81
C ASP A 469 1.13 -6.90 -1.47
N LEU A 470 1.34 -5.98 -0.53
CA LEU A 470 0.64 -6.01 0.75
C LEU A 470 -0.78 -5.47 0.62
N TRP A 471 -0.95 -4.37 -0.12
CA TRP A 471 -2.24 -3.70 -0.26
C TRP A 471 -3.27 -4.57 -0.98
N SER A 472 -2.89 -5.23 -2.08
CA SER A 472 -3.82 -6.06 -2.85
C SER A 472 -4.29 -7.29 -2.07
N ALA A 473 -3.39 -7.88 -1.28
CA ALA A 473 -3.70 -9.01 -0.40
C ALA A 473 -4.70 -8.61 0.68
N ASP A 474 -4.46 -7.50 1.37
CA ASP A 474 -5.37 -6.98 2.41
C ASP A 474 -6.74 -6.62 1.82
N MET A 475 -6.77 -6.06 0.61
CA MET A 475 -8.01 -5.72 -0.08
C MET A 475 -8.83 -6.94 -0.48
N ALA A 476 -8.20 -7.94 -1.08
CA ALA A 476 -8.87 -9.18 -1.44
C ALA A 476 -9.41 -9.92 -0.20
N ALA A 477 -8.66 -9.89 0.90
CA ALA A 477 -9.09 -10.45 2.18
C ALA A 477 -10.31 -9.70 2.75
N ALA A 478 -10.29 -8.37 2.74
CA ALA A 478 -11.40 -7.54 3.22
C ALA A 478 -12.68 -7.73 2.38
N ALA A 479 -12.56 -7.74 1.05
CA ALA A 479 -13.68 -8.01 0.15
C ALA A 479 -14.27 -9.40 0.39
N SER A 480 -13.40 -10.40 0.59
CA SER A 480 -13.84 -11.77 0.92
C SER A 480 -14.53 -11.86 2.29
N ALA A 481 -14.12 -11.06 3.27
CA ALA A 481 -14.73 -11.01 4.60
C ALA A 481 -16.14 -10.41 4.56
N LYS A 482 -16.35 -9.31 3.81
CA LYS A 482 -17.69 -8.69 3.63
C LYS A 482 -18.71 -9.66 3.04
N LEU A 483 -18.32 -10.40 2.00
CA LEU A 483 -19.18 -11.42 1.39
C LEU A 483 -19.59 -12.51 2.39
N LYS A 484 -18.68 -12.96 3.26
CA LYS A 484 -18.98 -13.94 4.32
C LYS A 484 -19.91 -13.39 5.39
N ALA A 485 -19.80 -12.10 5.69
CA ALA A 485 -20.62 -11.42 6.68
C ALA A 485 -22.06 -11.14 6.19
N ARG A 486 -22.41 -11.51 4.95
CA ARG A 486 -23.67 -11.11 4.28
C ARG A 486 -23.89 -9.60 4.25
N ASP A 487 -22.80 -8.83 4.26
CA ASP A 487 -22.81 -7.38 4.07
C ASP A 487 -22.88 -7.10 2.56
N TYR A 488 -24.09 -6.90 2.04
CA TYR A 488 -24.38 -6.85 0.60
C TYR A 488 -24.03 -5.49 0.00
N SER A 489 -22.77 -5.29 -0.38
CA SER A 489 -22.34 -4.63 -1.63
C SER A 489 -20.83 -4.43 -1.62
N LEU A 490 -20.13 -5.06 -2.56
CA LEU A 490 -18.74 -4.72 -2.85
C LEU A 490 -18.72 -3.51 -3.79
N SER A 491 -17.85 -2.54 -3.51
CA SER A 491 -17.49 -1.51 -4.48
C SER A 491 -16.87 -2.13 -5.74
N GLU A 492 -16.89 -1.41 -6.86
CA GLU A 492 -16.29 -1.88 -8.12
C GLU A 492 -14.82 -2.25 -7.96
N VAL A 493 -14.09 -1.50 -7.12
CA VAL A 493 -12.68 -1.79 -6.86
C VAL A 493 -12.50 -3.03 -6.00
N GLU A 494 -13.36 -3.27 -5.01
CA GLU A 494 -13.32 -4.52 -4.25
C GLU A 494 -13.61 -5.74 -5.13
N LYS A 495 -14.58 -5.63 -6.06
CA LYS A 495 -14.88 -6.69 -7.03
C LYS A 495 -13.66 -6.95 -7.92
N TYR A 496 -13.07 -5.89 -8.47
CA TYR A 496 -11.91 -5.99 -9.35
C TYR A 496 -10.70 -6.59 -8.63
N MET A 497 -10.36 -6.06 -7.45
CA MET A 497 -9.22 -6.52 -6.67
C MET A 497 -9.39 -7.97 -6.23
N ARG A 498 -10.59 -8.40 -5.81
CA ARG A 498 -10.84 -9.80 -5.45
C ARG A 498 -10.53 -10.77 -6.59
N SER A 499 -10.83 -10.39 -7.83
CA SER A 499 -10.56 -11.22 -9.02
C SER A 499 -9.12 -11.11 -9.52
N ASN A 500 -8.44 -9.97 -9.28
CA ASN A 500 -7.18 -9.62 -9.95
C ASN A 500 -5.99 -9.37 -9.02
N PHE A 501 -6.12 -9.55 -7.69
CA PHE A 501 -5.09 -9.15 -6.71
C PHE A 501 -3.68 -9.69 -6.98
N ARG A 502 -3.57 -10.85 -7.64
CA ARG A 502 -2.29 -11.46 -8.00
C ARG A 502 -1.49 -10.57 -8.96
N MET A 503 -2.12 -9.90 -9.92
CA MET A 503 -1.43 -8.96 -10.81
C MET A 503 -0.91 -7.75 -9.99
N PHE A 504 -1.74 -7.22 -9.10
CA PHE A 504 -1.34 -6.12 -8.21
C PHE A 504 -0.24 -6.49 -7.23
N SER A 505 -0.02 -7.79 -6.95
CA SER A 505 1.10 -8.21 -6.11
C SER A 505 2.48 -8.04 -6.75
N LYS A 506 2.52 -7.74 -8.05
CA LYS A 506 3.74 -7.36 -8.76
C LYS A 506 4.04 -5.88 -8.65
N LEU A 507 3.09 -5.06 -8.18
CA LEU A 507 3.27 -3.63 -7.98
C LEU A 507 3.93 -3.36 -6.62
N LYS A 508 5.17 -3.79 -6.41
CA LYS A 508 5.82 -3.70 -5.08
C LYS A 508 5.93 -2.26 -4.60
N TYR A 509 6.95 -1.49 -4.95
CA TYR A 509 7.12 -0.15 -4.40
C TYR A 509 6.65 0.91 -5.38
N ASN A 510 5.58 1.63 -5.00
CA ASN A 510 5.02 2.71 -5.80
C ASN A 510 5.11 4.02 -5.03
N PHE A 511 5.62 5.06 -5.68
CA PHE A 511 5.95 6.33 -5.04
C PHE A 511 5.23 7.51 -5.68
N PHE A 512 4.88 8.46 -4.82
CA PHE A 512 4.43 9.81 -5.17
C PHE A 512 5.23 10.79 -4.32
N GLN A 513 6.08 11.58 -4.97
CA GLN A 513 6.98 12.53 -4.32
C GLN A 513 6.66 13.95 -4.76
N VAL A 514 6.60 14.87 -3.79
CA VAL A 514 6.63 16.31 -4.04
C VAL A 514 7.96 16.86 -3.55
N SER A 515 8.72 17.47 -4.44
CA SER A 515 9.99 18.13 -4.14
C SER A 515 9.97 19.54 -4.71
N SER A 516 10.40 20.52 -3.91
CA SER A 516 10.48 21.91 -4.35
C SER A 516 11.90 22.37 -4.65
N THR A 517 12.03 23.13 -5.73
CA THR A 517 13.27 23.80 -6.15
C THR A 517 12.92 25.24 -6.49
N GLY A 518 13.61 26.22 -5.90
CA GLY A 518 13.31 27.64 -6.13
C GLY A 518 11.89 28.07 -5.76
N GLY A 519 11.25 27.39 -4.79
CA GLY A 519 9.86 27.64 -4.38
C GLY A 519 8.78 27.00 -5.27
N VAL A 520 9.19 26.36 -6.37
CA VAL A 520 8.28 25.66 -7.30
C VAL A 520 8.14 24.19 -6.90
N PRO A 521 6.92 23.68 -6.64
CA PRO A 521 6.68 22.28 -6.32
C PRO A 521 6.58 21.38 -7.57
N PHE A 522 7.41 20.34 -7.61
CA PHE A 522 7.42 19.32 -8.67
C PHE A 522 6.92 17.97 -8.16
N LEU A 523 6.25 17.23 -9.04
CA LEU A 523 5.86 15.85 -8.88
C LEU A 523 6.94 14.93 -9.45
N ASN A 524 7.35 13.92 -8.68
CA ASN A 524 8.09 12.76 -9.16
C ASN A 524 7.38 11.49 -8.71
N SER A 525 6.78 10.75 -9.64
CA SER A 525 6.12 9.48 -9.34
C SER A 525 6.76 8.32 -10.08
N ARG A 526 6.75 7.16 -9.42
CA ARG A 526 7.31 5.90 -9.92
C ARG A 526 6.35 4.78 -9.61
N PHE A 527 5.95 4.04 -10.64
CA PHE A 527 5.07 2.90 -10.51
C PHE A 527 5.76 1.69 -11.10
N MET A 528 6.11 0.73 -10.25
CA MET A 528 7.10 -0.29 -10.56
C MET A 528 6.44 -1.65 -10.58
N TRP A 529 6.59 -2.35 -11.70
CA TRP A 529 6.31 -3.78 -11.83
C TRP A 529 7.55 -4.57 -11.48
N ASP A 530 7.42 -5.52 -10.56
CA ASP A 530 8.50 -6.40 -10.13
C ASP A 530 8.05 -7.86 -10.19
N ASP A 531 8.53 -8.57 -11.20
CA ASP A 531 8.29 -10.00 -11.38
C ASP A 531 9.01 -10.86 -10.34
N SER A 532 10.01 -10.31 -9.65
CA SER A 532 10.77 -11.08 -8.67
C SER A 532 9.85 -11.57 -7.55
N VAL A 533 9.96 -12.87 -7.26
CA VAL A 533 9.34 -13.50 -6.09
C VAL A 533 9.62 -12.62 -4.87
N PRO A 534 8.64 -12.33 -3.98
CA PRO A 534 8.91 -11.55 -2.77
C PRO A 534 10.13 -12.13 -2.09
N ARG A 535 11.26 -11.42 -2.02
CA ARG A 535 12.49 -11.99 -1.42
C ARG A 535 12.55 -11.79 0.09
N GLU A 536 11.49 -11.27 0.70
CA GLU A 536 11.48 -10.82 2.09
C GLU A 536 10.36 -11.51 2.87
N ALA A 537 10.65 -11.86 4.13
CA ALA A 537 9.64 -12.33 5.05
C ALA A 537 8.73 -11.17 5.48
N VAL A 538 7.46 -11.47 5.68
CA VAL A 538 6.48 -10.50 6.18
C VAL A 538 6.04 -10.92 7.56
N LYS A 539 6.23 -10.05 8.57
CA LYS A 539 5.64 -10.23 9.90
C LYS A 539 4.11 -10.23 9.77
N ALA A 540 3.49 -11.38 9.99
CA ALA A 540 2.08 -11.61 9.77
C ALA A 540 1.21 -11.21 10.97
N TRP A 541 1.71 -11.43 12.19
CA TRP A 541 1.07 -11.02 13.44
C TRP A 541 2.05 -11.11 14.61
N SER A 542 1.68 -10.45 15.71
CA SER A 542 2.31 -10.59 17.03
C SER A 542 1.26 -10.97 18.09
N PHE A 543 1.65 -11.74 19.10
CA PHE A 543 0.81 -12.12 20.25
C PHE A 543 1.59 -11.95 21.55
N LYS A 544 1.01 -11.24 22.53
CA LYS A 544 1.64 -11.02 23.84
C LYS A 544 1.23 -12.11 24.83
N MET A 545 2.20 -12.82 25.36
CA MET A 545 2.05 -13.75 26.49
C MET A 545 2.07 -12.98 27.82
N ASP A 546 1.54 -13.59 28.88
CA ASP A 546 1.49 -12.98 30.21
C ASP A 546 2.87 -12.89 30.87
N ALA A 547 3.77 -13.82 30.54
CA ALA A 547 5.13 -13.85 31.04
C ALA A 547 6.12 -14.31 29.95
N ALA A 548 7.41 -14.30 30.28
CA ALA A 548 8.50 -14.79 29.43
C ALA A 548 8.24 -16.24 28.95
N PRO A 549 8.69 -16.61 27.74
CA PRO A 549 8.46 -17.96 27.21
C PRO A 549 9.29 -19.00 27.98
N ALA A 550 8.62 -20.05 28.49
CA ALA A 550 9.24 -21.17 29.20
C ALA A 550 9.88 -22.20 28.25
N ALA A 551 9.34 -22.33 27.04
CA ALA A 551 9.76 -23.29 26.03
C ALA A 551 9.66 -22.67 24.64
N ASP A 552 10.26 -23.34 23.65
CA ASP A 552 10.10 -22.92 22.26
C ASP A 552 8.62 -23.01 21.84
N PRO A 553 8.12 -22.06 21.04
CA PRO A 553 6.80 -22.21 20.46
C PRO A 553 6.76 -23.51 19.65
N VAL A 554 5.61 -24.18 19.61
CA VAL A 554 5.42 -25.46 18.93
C VAL A 554 4.40 -25.29 17.82
N ALA A 555 4.75 -25.69 16.60
CA ALA A 555 3.81 -25.82 15.50
C ALA A 555 2.92 -27.06 15.75
N PHE A 556 1.70 -26.85 16.24
CA PHE A 556 0.77 -27.94 16.60
C PHE A 556 -0.19 -28.25 15.44
N PRO A 557 -0.29 -29.50 14.95
CA PRO A 557 -1.06 -29.81 13.76
C PRO A 557 -2.58 -29.62 13.95
N ASN A 558 -3.19 -28.96 12.97
CA ASN A 558 -4.60 -28.61 12.94
C ASN A 558 -5.34 -29.41 11.86
N HIS A 559 -5.98 -30.49 12.28
CA HIS A 559 -6.73 -31.41 11.43
C HIS A 559 -7.90 -30.76 10.67
N LYS A 560 -8.49 -29.68 11.19
CA LYS A 560 -9.62 -29.00 10.53
C LYS A 560 -9.17 -28.23 9.29
N THR A 561 -7.94 -27.72 9.31
CA THR A 561 -7.45 -26.86 8.23
C THR A 561 -6.33 -27.49 7.41
N GLY A 562 -5.73 -28.59 7.90
CA GLY A 562 -4.53 -29.20 7.33
C GLY A 562 -3.27 -28.35 7.54
N ARG A 563 -3.29 -27.44 8.52
CA ARG A 563 -2.22 -26.46 8.81
C ARG A 563 -1.71 -26.66 10.24
N TYR A 564 -1.01 -25.66 10.80
CA TYR A 564 -0.57 -25.65 12.19
C TYR A 564 -1.22 -24.50 12.98
N ASP A 565 -1.46 -24.73 14.25
CA ASP A 565 -1.65 -23.69 15.26
C ASP A 565 -0.31 -23.46 16.00
N VAL A 566 -0.21 -22.37 16.75
CA VAL A 566 0.95 -22.07 17.58
C VAL A 566 0.62 -22.40 19.03
N LEU A 567 1.31 -23.39 19.58
CA LEU A 567 1.28 -23.70 21.01
C LEU A 567 2.47 -23.02 21.71
N ALA A 568 2.23 -22.37 22.84
CA ALA A 568 3.28 -21.70 23.60
C ALA A 568 3.08 -21.86 25.10
N PHE A 569 4.18 -21.79 25.85
CA PHE A 569 4.20 -21.90 27.32
C PHE A 569 4.99 -20.75 27.91
N ASP A 570 4.51 -20.17 29.00
CA ASP A 570 5.24 -19.15 29.75
C ASP A 570 5.82 -19.69 31.07
N VAL A 571 6.75 -18.93 31.63
CA VAL A 571 7.42 -19.26 32.91
C VAL A 571 6.47 -19.23 34.11
N SER A 572 5.30 -18.61 33.96
CA SER A 572 4.23 -18.62 34.97
C SER A 572 3.36 -19.88 34.87
N GLY A 573 3.65 -20.83 33.98
CA GLY A 573 2.85 -22.04 33.79
C GLY A 573 1.58 -21.83 32.97
N ASN A 574 1.44 -20.72 32.25
CA ASN A 574 0.34 -20.58 31.29
C ASN A 574 0.69 -21.29 29.98
N MET A 575 -0.32 -21.95 29.41
CA MET A 575 -0.29 -22.63 28.13
C MET A 575 -1.29 -21.96 27.19
N TYR A 576 -0.85 -21.62 25.98
CA TYR A 576 -1.62 -20.87 24.98
C TYR A 576 -1.75 -21.66 23.69
N LEU A 577 -2.95 -21.75 23.13
CA LEU A 577 -3.13 -22.20 21.75
C LEU A 577 -3.63 -21.03 20.89
N ILE A 578 -2.86 -20.67 19.88
CA ILE A 578 -3.05 -19.50 19.02
C ILE A 578 -3.20 -19.98 17.58
N SER A 579 -4.11 -19.40 16.81
CA SER A 579 -4.29 -19.75 15.40
C SER A 579 -3.11 -19.29 14.53
N ASP A 580 -3.04 -19.81 13.31
CA ASP A 580 -2.14 -19.32 12.25
C ASP A 580 -2.35 -17.84 11.87
N GLN A 581 -3.44 -17.23 12.35
CA GLN A 581 -3.80 -15.82 12.15
C GLN A 581 -3.61 -14.99 13.43
N GLY A 582 -2.96 -15.53 14.47
CA GLY A 582 -2.68 -14.79 15.71
C GLY A 582 -3.86 -14.70 16.68
N LYS A 583 -4.99 -15.40 16.42
CA LYS A 583 -6.15 -15.42 17.32
C LYS A 583 -5.96 -16.44 18.43
N LEU A 584 -6.06 -16.02 19.69
CA LEU A 584 -6.09 -16.94 20.84
C LEU A 584 -7.35 -17.82 20.77
N PHE A 585 -7.17 -19.14 20.80
CA PHE A 585 -8.27 -20.09 20.97
C PHE A 585 -8.61 -20.26 22.45
N TRP A 586 -7.60 -20.55 23.27
CA TRP A 586 -7.75 -20.72 24.71
C TRP A 586 -6.40 -20.54 25.41
N LYS A 587 -6.50 -20.26 26.70
CA LYS A 587 -5.38 -20.21 27.66
C LYS A 587 -5.70 -21.14 28.81
N LYS A 588 -4.73 -21.95 29.24
CA LYS A 588 -4.86 -22.87 30.37
C LYS A 588 -3.72 -22.65 31.36
N LYS A 589 -4.05 -22.49 32.65
CA LYS A 589 -3.07 -22.47 33.72
C LYS A 589 -2.67 -23.89 34.09
N LEU A 590 -1.40 -24.21 33.94
CA LEU A 590 -0.75 -25.39 34.52
C LEU A 590 -0.18 -24.99 35.87
N ALA A 591 -0.09 -25.93 36.81
CA ALA A 591 0.46 -25.62 38.12
C ALA A 591 2.00 -25.78 38.19
N SER A 592 2.65 -26.15 37.08
CA SER A 592 4.10 -26.10 36.93
C SER A 592 4.48 -25.89 35.45
N ALA A 593 5.69 -25.39 35.20
CA ALA A 593 6.21 -25.13 33.85
C ALA A 593 6.41 -26.44 33.07
N VAL A 594 6.30 -26.39 31.75
CA VAL A 594 6.58 -27.54 30.88
C VAL A 594 8.05 -27.95 31.01
N SER A 595 8.32 -29.25 31.11
CA SER A 595 9.66 -29.82 31.30
C SER A 595 10.09 -30.80 30.21
N SER A 596 9.16 -31.25 29.36
CA SER A 596 9.43 -32.14 28.23
C SER A 596 9.11 -31.48 26.89
N PRO A 597 9.67 -31.96 25.77
CA PRO A 597 9.14 -31.66 24.44
C PRO A 597 7.65 -32.03 24.36
N VAL A 598 6.89 -31.30 23.53
CA VAL A 598 5.49 -31.61 23.25
C VAL A 598 5.41 -32.57 22.08
N ILE A 599 4.68 -33.68 22.27
CA ILE A 599 4.38 -34.65 21.22
C ILE A 599 2.96 -34.39 20.70
N ALA A 600 2.81 -34.24 19.38
CA ALA A 600 1.51 -34.23 18.73
C ALA A 600 1.10 -35.67 18.37
N ALA A 601 0.22 -36.26 19.18
CA ALA A 601 -0.17 -37.66 19.09
C ALA A 601 -1.56 -37.83 18.49
N ASP A 602 -1.72 -38.67 17.46
CA ASP A 602 -3.04 -39.14 17.00
C ASP A 602 -3.45 -40.38 17.80
N LEU A 603 -3.85 -40.21 19.06
CA LEU A 603 -4.12 -41.34 19.97
C LEU A 603 -5.34 -42.15 19.55
N TYR A 604 -6.23 -41.55 18.74
CA TYR A 604 -7.49 -42.13 18.28
C TYR A 604 -7.44 -42.62 16.83
N ASP A 605 -6.27 -42.52 16.17
CA ASP A 605 -6.06 -42.94 14.78
C ASP A 605 -7.11 -42.34 13.82
N ASN A 606 -7.50 -41.09 14.08
CA ASN A 606 -8.56 -40.37 13.35
C ASN A 606 -8.08 -39.01 12.81
N LYS A 607 -6.76 -38.81 12.79
CA LYS A 607 -6.07 -37.58 12.40
C LYS A 607 -6.43 -36.38 13.27
N LYS A 608 -7.05 -36.56 14.44
CA LYS A 608 -7.25 -35.49 15.42
C LYS A 608 -6.17 -35.62 16.50
N TYR A 609 -5.24 -34.67 16.50
CA TYR A 609 -4.06 -34.72 17.36
C TYR A 609 -4.32 -34.23 18.80
N GLN A 610 -3.59 -34.81 19.75
CA GLN A 610 -3.50 -34.45 21.15
C GLN A 610 -2.09 -33.98 21.50
N MET A 611 -1.98 -33.07 22.47
CA MET A 611 -0.75 -32.57 23.06
C MET A 611 -0.36 -33.48 24.21
N VAL A 612 0.82 -34.09 24.13
CA VAL A 612 1.37 -34.96 25.17
C VAL A 612 2.68 -34.37 25.68
N PHE A 613 2.76 -34.09 26.97
CA PHE A 613 3.95 -33.51 27.62
C PHE A 613 3.93 -33.70 29.14
N SER A 614 5.05 -33.40 29.79
CA SER A 614 5.18 -33.39 31.25
C SER A 614 5.56 -31.99 31.76
N THR A 615 5.20 -31.71 33.01
CA THR A 615 5.59 -30.49 33.74
C THR A 615 6.70 -30.77 34.76
N ALA A 616 7.37 -29.73 35.24
CA ALA A 616 8.56 -29.85 36.10
C ALA A 616 8.28 -30.49 37.47
N ASP A 617 7.02 -30.51 37.90
CA ASP A 617 6.55 -31.23 39.10
C ASP A 617 6.21 -32.71 38.84
N GLY A 618 6.53 -33.24 37.66
CA GLY A 618 6.36 -34.65 37.30
C GLY A 618 4.97 -35.03 36.81
N ARG A 619 4.02 -34.09 36.68
CA ARG A 619 2.69 -34.40 36.14
C ARG A 619 2.73 -34.61 34.62
N PHE A 620 1.98 -35.61 34.17
CA PHE A 620 1.83 -35.97 32.76
C PHE A 620 0.50 -35.46 32.22
N HIS A 621 0.53 -34.76 31.09
CA HIS A 621 -0.62 -34.11 30.49
C HIS A 621 -0.92 -34.70 29.11
N VAL A 622 -2.20 -34.99 28.87
CA VAL A 622 -2.74 -35.32 27.55
C VAL A 622 -3.94 -34.42 27.30
N ILE A 623 -3.78 -33.45 26.40
CA ILE A 623 -4.78 -32.39 26.16
C ILE A 623 -5.14 -32.37 24.68
N ASP A 624 -6.43 -32.33 24.36
CA ASP A 624 -6.89 -32.19 22.98
C ASP A 624 -6.71 -30.75 22.44
N ARG A 625 -6.89 -30.57 21.14
CA ARG A 625 -6.81 -29.25 20.50
C ARG A 625 -7.80 -28.22 21.08
N ASN A 626 -8.93 -28.65 21.64
CA ASN A 626 -9.93 -27.76 22.23
C ASN A 626 -9.60 -27.37 23.68
N GLY A 627 -8.50 -27.90 24.24
CA GLY A 627 -8.06 -27.62 25.60
C GLY A 627 -8.66 -28.55 26.65
N ASN A 628 -9.31 -29.65 26.25
CA ASN A 628 -9.87 -30.63 27.17
C ASN A 628 -8.86 -31.74 27.48
N TYR A 629 -8.87 -32.24 28.71
CA TYR A 629 -8.08 -33.40 29.07
C TYR A 629 -8.64 -34.67 28.44
N VAL A 630 -7.76 -35.54 27.94
CA VAL A 630 -8.15 -36.89 27.53
C VAL A 630 -8.34 -37.75 28.78
N THR A 631 -9.55 -38.28 28.94
CA THR A 631 -9.95 -39.08 30.12
C THR A 631 -9.86 -40.59 29.89
N SER A 632 -9.71 -41.04 28.64
CA SER A 632 -9.63 -42.47 28.33
C SER A 632 -8.30 -43.07 28.81
N ALA A 633 -8.38 -44.01 29.75
CA ALA A 633 -7.22 -44.64 30.38
C ALA A 633 -6.27 -45.30 29.37
N ASP A 634 -6.81 -46.06 28.40
CA ASP A 634 -6.00 -46.72 27.37
C ASP A 634 -5.23 -45.74 26.50
N LYS A 635 -5.85 -44.59 26.17
CA LYS A 635 -5.22 -43.54 25.38
C LYS A 635 -4.12 -42.82 26.15
N VAL A 636 -4.34 -42.56 27.44
CA VAL A 636 -3.29 -42.00 28.33
C VAL A 636 -2.14 -43.00 28.51
N ALA A 637 -2.43 -44.29 28.65
CA ALA A 637 -1.40 -45.34 28.73
C ALA A 637 -0.59 -45.46 27.42
N ARG A 638 -1.26 -45.36 26.26
CA ARG A 638 -0.60 -45.26 24.95
C ARG A 638 0.31 -44.03 24.87
N ALA A 639 -0.17 -42.87 25.33
CA ALA A 639 0.59 -41.63 25.33
C ALA A 639 1.86 -41.72 26.20
N LYS A 640 1.80 -42.35 27.37
CA LYS A 640 2.96 -42.55 28.26
C LYS A 640 4.10 -43.36 27.63
N LYS A 641 3.80 -44.21 26.64
CA LYS A 641 4.79 -45.02 25.92
C LYS A 641 5.43 -44.28 24.74
N MET A 642 4.88 -43.12 24.36
CA MET A 642 5.41 -42.34 23.24
C MET A 642 6.70 -41.64 23.66
N LYS A 643 7.69 -41.67 22.75
CA LYS A 643 8.91 -40.88 22.87
C LYS A 643 8.82 -39.71 21.88
N PRO A 644 9.41 -38.55 22.21
CA PRO A 644 9.58 -37.49 21.22
C PRO A 644 10.31 -38.07 20.01
N SER A 645 9.85 -37.74 18.80
CA SER A 645 10.63 -38.03 17.60
C SER A 645 12.00 -37.34 17.74
N SER A 646 13.09 -38.05 17.46
CA SER A 646 14.42 -37.44 17.34
C SER A 646 14.33 -36.22 16.42
N PRO A 647 15.03 -35.12 16.72
CA PRO A 647 14.87 -33.93 15.91
C PRO A 647 15.39 -34.19 14.50
N ASP A 648 14.64 -33.70 13.53
CA ASP A 648 15.05 -33.71 12.13
C ASP A 648 16.30 -32.86 11.91
N ALA A 649 16.72 -31.97 12.82
CA ALA A 649 17.98 -31.21 12.79
C ALA A 649 18.70 -31.20 14.15
N ARG A 650 20.03 -31.38 14.15
CA ARG A 650 20.91 -31.31 15.32
C ARG A 650 22.13 -30.46 15.03
N ILE A 651 22.49 -29.56 15.94
CA ILE A 651 23.72 -28.79 15.84
C ILE A 651 24.90 -29.76 16.09
N SER A 652 25.74 -29.97 15.07
CA SER A 652 26.89 -30.89 15.14
C SER A 652 28.22 -30.19 15.38
N SER A 653 28.30 -28.89 15.11
CA SER A 653 29.43 -28.02 15.47
C SER A 653 28.95 -26.57 15.58
N THR A 654 29.84 -25.61 15.86
CA THR A 654 29.50 -24.17 15.96
C THR A 654 28.87 -23.60 14.69
N ASN A 655 29.07 -24.21 13.53
CA ASN A 655 28.54 -23.76 12.24
C ASN A 655 27.99 -24.90 11.36
N GLU A 656 27.74 -26.09 11.89
CA GLU A 656 27.23 -27.23 11.11
C GLU A 656 25.99 -27.83 11.77
N ILE A 657 24.99 -28.13 10.94
CA ILE A 657 23.73 -28.74 11.36
C ILE A 657 23.58 -30.07 10.62
N SER A 658 23.33 -31.14 11.38
CA SER A 658 23.10 -32.50 10.90
C SER A 658 21.60 -32.82 10.90
N VAL A 659 21.06 -33.23 9.77
CA VAL A 659 19.64 -33.52 9.55
C VAL A 659 19.46 -35.00 9.20
N LEU A 660 18.52 -35.70 9.85
CA LEU A 660 18.22 -37.10 9.55
C LEU A 660 17.15 -37.18 8.45
N LEU A 661 17.54 -37.55 7.24
CA LEU A 661 16.64 -37.65 6.08
C LEU A 661 16.59 -39.09 5.56
N SER A 662 15.41 -39.69 5.60
CA SER A 662 15.18 -41.07 5.12
C SER A 662 16.18 -42.08 5.68
N GLY A 663 16.51 -41.96 6.97
CA GLY A 663 17.46 -42.83 7.67
C GLY A 663 18.94 -42.50 7.45
N LYS A 664 19.28 -41.46 6.66
CA LYS A 664 20.66 -41.01 6.43
C LYS A 664 20.90 -39.63 7.04
N MET A 665 22.05 -39.46 7.69
CA MET A 665 22.47 -38.16 8.19
C MET A 665 23.04 -37.31 7.04
N GLN A 666 22.48 -36.12 6.84
CA GLN A 666 23.01 -35.10 5.93
C GLN A 666 23.46 -33.89 6.74
N LYS A 667 24.53 -33.22 6.29
CA LYS A 667 25.11 -32.07 7.00
C LYS A 667 25.02 -30.82 6.13
N VAL A 668 24.69 -29.69 6.75
CA VAL A 668 24.71 -28.38 6.11
C VAL A 668 25.59 -27.43 6.92
N LYS A 669 26.54 -26.78 6.23
CA LYS A 669 27.35 -25.71 6.84
C LYS A 669 26.60 -24.40 6.77
N THR A 670 26.59 -23.70 7.89
CA THR A 670 25.97 -22.38 8.04
C THR A 670 27.04 -21.29 7.93
N PRO A 671 26.77 -20.19 7.21
CA PRO A 671 27.68 -19.05 7.13
C PRO A 671 27.70 -18.20 8.42
N HIS A 672 26.75 -18.42 9.34
CA HIS A 672 26.64 -17.68 10.60
C HIS A 672 26.88 -18.62 11.78
N SER A 673 27.67 -18.16 12.77
CA SER A 673 28.04 -18.93 13.96
C SER A 673 28.15 -18.03 15.20
N PRO A 674 28.08 -18.57 16.44
CA PRO A 674 27.71 -19.95 16.77
C PRO A 674 26.19 -20.18 16.62
N VAL A 675 25.82 -21.31 16.00
CA VAL A 675 24.41 -21.74 15.92
C VAL A 675 23.91 -22.10 17.32
N SER A 676 22.76 -21.56 17.71
CA SER A 676 22.15 -21.78 19.03
C SER A 676 20.90 -22.66 18.99
N HIS A 677 20.15 -22.67 17.89
CA HIS A 677 18.95 -23.48 17.72
C HIS A 677 18.71 -23.77 16.23
N ALA A 678 18.07 -24.90 15.91
CA ALA A 678 17.81 -25.32 14.53
C ALA A 678 16.52 -26.16 14.39
N VAL A 679 15.77 -25.91 13.32
CA VAL A 679 14.54 -26.60 12.95
C VAL A 679 14.61 -26.98 11.47
N TYR A 680 14.36 -28.25 11.14
CA TYR A 680 14.24 -28.69 9.76
C TYR A 680 12.80 -28.57 9.26
N VAL A 681 12.63 -28.16 8.00
CA VAL A 681 11.33 -28.01 7.36
C VAL A 681 11.26 -28.95 6.15
N GLY A 682 10.50 -30.05 6.31
CA GLY A 682 10.48 -31.21 5.41
C GLY A 682 10.28 -30.93 3.93
N ARG A 683 9.20 -30.25 3.54
CA ARG A 683 8.85 -30.08 2.12
C ARG A 683 9.75 -29.11 1.37
N THR A 684 10.36 -28.16 2.09
CA THR A 684 11.30 -27.20 1.50
C THR A 684 12.73 -27.72 1.49
N SER A 685 13.00 -28.85 2.16
CA SER A 685 14.34 -29.43 2.32
C SER A 685 15.33 -28.37 2.81
N ALA A 686 14.98 -27.79 3.96
CA ALA A 686 15.59 -26.58 4.49
C ALA A 686 15.79 -26.66 6.01
N VAL A 687 16.82 -25.98 6.48
CA VAL A 687 17.08 -25.74 7.91
C VAL A 687 16.89 -24.27 8.22
N VAL A 688 16.09 -24.00 9.24
CA VAL A 688 15.93 -22.68 9.86
C VAL A 688 16.72 -22.69 11.16
N TYR A 689 17.58 -21.71 11.39
CA TYR A 689 18.50 -21.69 12.53
C TYR A 689 18.72 -20.31 13.09
N SER A 690 18.97 -20.20 14.40
CA SER A 690 19.35 -18.95 15.07
C SER A 690 20.82 -18.95 15.44
N VAL A 691 21.38 -17.75 15.58
CA VAL A 691 22.70 -17.51 16.18
C VAL A 691 22.56 -16.62 17.41
N SER A 692 23.58 -16.59 18.26
CA SER A 692 23.58 -15.81 19.51
C SER A 692 23.31 -14.30 19.34
N GLY A 693 23.45 -13.75 18.12
CA GLY A 693 23.23 -12.34 17.78
C GLY A 693 21.78 -11.92 17.44
N GLY A 694 20.75 -12.67 17.85
CA GLY A 694 19.37 -12.15 17.78
C GLY A 694 18.62 -12.35 16.46
N LYS A 695 19.16 -13.11 15.52
CA LYS A 695 18.60 -13.31 14.17
C LYS A 695 18.41 -14.78 13.83
N ILE A 696 17.36 -15.07 13.07
CA ILE A 696 17.05 -16.38 12.51
C ILE A 696 17.31 -16.36 11.01
N TYR A 697 17.98 -17.39 10.52
CA TYR A 697 18.38 -17.59 9.14
C TYR A 697 17.76 -18.87 8.57
N GLY A 698 17.72 -18.98 7.25
CA GLY A 698 17.27 -20.18 6.56
C GLY A 698 18.25 -20.56 5.47
N ILE A 699 18.54 -21.85 5.37
CA ILE A 699 19.45 -22.42 4.40
C ILE A 699 18.87 -23.72 3.83
N GLY A 700 18.92 -23.88 2.51
CA GLY A 700 18.58 -25.15 1.88
C GLY A 700 19.63 -26.22 2.21
N MET A 701 19.27 -27.49 2.12
CA MET A 701 20.24 -28.59 2.29
C MET A 701 21.40 -28.55 1.28
N ASN A 702 21.27 -27.77 0.19
CA ASN A 702 22.32 -27.48 -0.79
C ASN A 702 23.27 -26.33 -0.38
N GLY A 703 23.09 -25.73 0.80
CA GLY A 703 23.90 -24.61 1.30
C GLY A 703 23.48 -23.22 0.80
N GLN A 704 22.45 -23.10 -0.03
CA GLN A 704 21.96 -21.81 -0.50
C GLN A 704 21.09 -21.12 0.57
N ALA A 705 21.33 -19.83 0.79
CA ALA A 705 20.48 -19.03 1.65
C ALA A 705 19.05 -18.96 1.08
N LEU A 706 18.06 -19.13 1.96
CA LEU A 706 16.67 -19.05 1.56
C LEU A 706 16.21 -17.60 1.48
N PRO A 707 15.34 -17.24 0.52
CA PRO A 707 14.76 -15.91 0.46
C PRO A 707 13.91 -15.65 1.71
N GLY A 708 13.87 -14.41 2.14
CA GLY A 708 13.08 -13.95 3.28
C GLY A 708 13.86 -13.84 4.60
N TYR A 709 15.05 -14.41 4.68
CA TYR A 709 15.89 -14.38 5.87
C TYR A 709 16.96 -13.27 5.79
N PRO A 710 17.48 -12.78 6.93
CA PRO A 710 17.10 -13.16 8.28
C PRO A 710 15.78 -12.54 8.76
N VAL A 711 15.15 -13.17 9.75
CA VAL A 711 14.05 -12.58 10.53
C VAL A 711 14.49 -12.36 11.99
N PRO A 712 13.90 -11.38 12.71
CA PRO A 712 14.19 -11.17 14.13
C PRO A 712 13.87 -12.38 14.96
N GLY A 713 14.76 -12.71 15.90
CA GLY A 713 14.59 -13.80 16.87
C GLY A 713 15.95 -14.41 17.22
N GLY A 714 16.30 -14.44 18.51
CA GLY A 714 17.62 -14.91 18.96
C GLY A 714 17.63 -16.11 19.88
N GLY A 715 16.47 -16.49 20.42
CA GLY A 715 16.38 -17.51 21.47
C GLY A 715 15.49 -18.66 21.05
N ARG A 716 14.18 -18.43 21.11
CA ARG A 716 13.16 -19.47 21.01
C ARG A 716 12.35 -19.30 19.74
N PHE A 717 12.31 -20.31 18.88
CA PHE A 717 11.48 -20.25 17.68
C PHE A 717 11.05 -21.64 17.20
N THR A 718 10.09 -21.65 16.28
CA THR A 718 9.75 -22.81 15.46
C THR A 718 9.50 -22.39 14.02
N ALA A 719 9.64 -23.31 13.08
CA ALA A 719 9.35 -23.08 11.67
C ALA A 719 8.57 -24.28 11.11
N ALA A 720 7.46 -23.99 10.42
CA ALA A 720 6.63 -25.00 9.79
C ALA A 720 5.82 -24.41 8.63
N GLU A 721 5.11 -25.24 7.88
CA GLU A 721 4.21 -24.79 6.81
C GLU A 721 2.82 -24.47 7.35
N PHE A 722 2.62 -23.23 7.81
CA PHE A 722 1.34 -22.81 8.38
C PHE A 722 0.25 -22.50 7.33
N SER A 723 0.56 -22.48 6.02
CA SER A 723 -0.43 -22.12 4.97
C SER A 723 -0.81 -23.32 4.06
N LYS A 724 -2.00 -23.25 3.43
CA LYS A 724 -2.48 -24.28 2.47
C LYS A 724 -1.59 -24.44 1.24
N ASN A 725 -0.77 -23.43 0.92
CA ASN A 725 0.08 -23.43 -0.27
C ASN A 725 1.49 -23.98 0.02
N GLY A 726 1.75 -24.46 1.25
CA GLY A 726 3.09 -24.91 1.67
C GLY A 726 4.07 -23.76 1.95
N GLN A 727 3.57 -22.54 2.20
CA GLN A 727 4.39 -21.41 2.60
C GLN A 727 4.93 -21.64 4.02
N VAL A 728 6.26 -21.59 4.18
CA VAL A 728 6.94 -21.67 5.47
C VAL A 728 6.63 -20.42 6.28
N CYS A 729 6.36 -20.58 7.57
CA CYS A 729 6.32 -19.48 8.52
C CYS A 729 7.26 -19.78 9.70
N VAL A 730 7.90 -18.74 10.21
CA VAL A 730 8.77 -18.78 11.38
C VAL A 730 8.04 -18.08 12.52
N VAL A 731 7.87 -18.76 13.65
CA VAL A 731 7.27 -18.19 14.87
C VAL A 731 8.37 -18.03 15.90
N THR A 732 8.55 -16.82 16.38
CA THR A 732 9.64 -16.43 17.30
C THR A 732 9.05 -15.98 18.62
N ALA A 733 9.75 -16.24 19.72
CA ALA A 733 9.38 -15.75 21.05
C ALA A 733 10.50 -14.87 21.61
N SER A 734 10.15 -13.63 21.98
CA SER A 734 11.05 -12.69 22.64
C SER A 734 11.21 -13.04 24.13
N PRO A 735 12.34 -12.70 24.78
CA PRO A 735 12.52 -12.88 26.22
C PRO A 735 11.42 -12.24 27.07
N GLU A 736 10.81 -11.16 26.57
CA GLU A 736 9.74 -10.42 27.23
C GLU A 736 8.37 -11.09 27.06
N GLY A 737 8.24 -12.19 26.34
CA GLY A 737 6.96 -12.88 26.11
C GLY A 737 6.18 -12.38 24.90
N SER A 738 6.83 -11.80 23.89
CA SER A 738 6.19 -11.46 22.60
C SER A 738 6.39 -12.59 21.59
N LEU A 739 5.30 -13.19 21.08
CA LEU A 739 5.34 -14.11 19.95
C LEU A 739 5.16 -13.33 18.65
N SER A 740 5.97 -13.61 17.63
CA SER A 740 5.81 -13.03 16.29
C SER A 740 5.89 -14.10 15.22
N MET A 741 4.91 -14.14 14.31
CA MET A 741 4.95 -15.01 13.13
C MET A 741 5.41 -14.23 11.90
N TYR A 742 6.41 -14.75 11.20
CA TYR A 742 6.88 -14.27 9.90
C TYR A 742 6.48 -15.27 8.81
N ARG A 743 5.79 -14.80 7.77
CA ARG A 743 5.52 -15.59 6.55
C ARG A 743 6.71 -15.45 5.62
N MET A 744 7.32 -16.56 5.28
CA MET A 744 8.42 -16.59 4.33
C MET A 744 7.89 -16.46 2.90
N PRO A 745 8.68 -15.95 1.95
CA PRO A 745 8.37 -16.02 0.53
C PRO A 745 7.82 -17.38 0.10
N GLY A 746 6.71 -17.38 -0.64
CA GLY A 746 6.26 -18.58 -1.35
C GLY A 746 7.23 -18.93 -2.49
N LYS A 747 7.23 -20.20 -2.93
CA LYS A 747 7.88 -20.57 -4.20
C LYS A 747 7.17 -19.92 -5.39
#